data_AF-A0A3B9RTR9-F1
#
_entry.id   AF-A0A3B9RTR9-F1
#
_cell.length_a   1.000
_cell.length_b   1.000
_cell.length_c   1.000
_cell.angle_alpha   90.00
_cell.angle_beta   90.00
_cell.angle_gamma   90.00
#
_symmetry.space_group_name_H-M   'P 1'
#
loop_
_entity.id
_entity.type
_entity.pdbx_description
1 polymer ?
#
loop_
_entity_poly.entity_id
_entity_poly.type
_entity_poly.pdbx_seq_one_letter_code
_entity_poly.pdbx_strand_id
1 'polypeptide(L)'
;DGKDKKREYHELKSARTDEGYISLIDSTQCTALYPITERATTVVIAENCSPVEAEKIRKILKTAHVLSAQEAIGLDFDTVILWKPISSVTCLKKLDLNASSQGLNLNQWRALNALYVGLSRAQKSAFIYEDKYWHDKAKQFFGDININQPSHEVTPLTPAQKYQQWQDMAMTHFVEGRQALAREIMLCHLDMTVDEIDKKLQTLKPKTQATIPPNRAVETVVSSKKHAKKLDKPTNTPAVPVVTNVDKPLRRTRIDARFRSRHRKKRYLKVPDISKLITVEKLYTKQGLIDLNDALEAYPHLVKDIGTNLFDIRPSGRSRYADSSPLLWFTANPYGEELLIKILEGNPDLAKNMSVEVLCHPRSSMTGANENVSVLYCLAATENGCKILEKIFTINPELAKKISAEALCRWRPEKAGLAMHTSAFYWLTCTFVGLEVLSILLKANPDLANEISAKTLCLVLTKALPLHVDNSALYCLASSSKGCKILKKLLKTNPKLASEISAHDLCFIRSSEAKLNAGISLLYIFTASPDGCKILSKLLEINPDIIKDINAHDLCLRCSLKAEDNAYDSPLYQLIINPDGRKVFNKLFTNNPKLIDETLDILEKTDNMLGQDGIFIELKLIQEKQAALARTNPHTFFPPNSDTNTTIEPCIESAKLT
;
A
#
# COMPACT_ATOMS: atom_id res chain seq x y z
N ASP A 1 -31.77 8.01 2.43
CA ASP A 1 -32.81 7.09 2.95
C ASP A 1 -33.45 6.15 1.91
N GLY A 2 -33.20 6.33 0.60
CA GLY A 2 -33.43 5.28 -0.41
C GLY A 2 -34.89 4.93 -0.72
N LYS A 3 -35.86 5.71 -0.23
CA LYS A 3 -37.30 5.51 -0.49
C LYS A 3 -37.92 6.57 -1.41
N ASP A 4 -37.23 7.68 -1.64
CA ASP A 4 -37.61 8.68 -2.62
C ASP A 4 -37.18 8.24 -4.02
N LYS A 5 -37.86 8.76 -5.06
CA LYS A 5 -37.54 8.43 -6.47
C LYS A 5 -36.05 8.66 -6.75
N LYS A 6 -35.42 7.77 -7.54
CA LYS A 6 -34.12 8.05 -8.14
C LYS A 6 -34.20 9.40 -8.87
N ARG A 7 -33.23 10.27 -8.63
CA ARG A 7 -33.07 11.51 -9.40
C ARG A 7 -32.43 11.16 -10.73
N GLU A 8 -32.97 11.65 -11.83
CA GLU A 8 -32.44 11.35 -13.16
C GLU A 8 -31.29 12.32 -13.45
N TYR A 9 -30.08 11.80 -13.68
CA TYR A 9 -28.87 12.64 -13.65
C TYR A 9 -28.74 13.55 -14.88
N HIS A 10 -29.48 13.27 -15.97
CA HIS A 10 -29.53 14.14 -17.14
C HIS A 10 -30.25 15.48 -16.86
N GLU A 11 -31.00 15.61 -15.75
CA GLU A 11 -31.59 16.88 -15.28
C GLU A 11 -30.65 17.70 -14.38
N LEU A 12 -29.41 17.25 -14.13
CA LEU A 12 -28.48 17.94 -13.21
C LEU A 12 -27.87 19.20 -13.81
N LYS A 13 -28.56 20.32 -13.60
CA LYS A 13 -27.97 21.66 -13.70
C LYS A 13 -26.84 21.84 -12.67
N SER A 14 -25.82 22.61 -13.06
CA SER A 14 -24.76 23.01 -12.14
C SER A 14 -25.26 23.99 -11.08
N ALA A 15 -24.60 24.04 -9.92
CA ALA A 15 -24.84 25.06 -8.91
C ALA A 15 -24.27 26.44 -9.29
N ARG A 16 -23.54 26.55 -10.40
CA ARG A 16 -22.89 27.78 -10.89
C ARG A 16 -23.25 28.16 -12.33
N THR A 17 -23.82 27.24 -13.12
CA THR A 17 -24.25 27.47 -14.51
C THR A 17 -25.58 26.78 -14.80
N ASP A 18 -26.45 27.42 -15.60
CA ASP A 18 -27.75 26.86 -16.00
C ASP A 18 -27.66 25.58 -16.83
N GLU A 19 -26.48 25.32 -17.40
CA GLU A 19 -26.12 24.14 -18.16
C GLU A 19 -24.98 23.40 -17.46
N GLY A 20 -25.06 22.08 -17.44
CA GLY A 20 -24.02 21.17 -16.96
C GLY A 20 -24.09 19.87 -17.76
N TYR A 21 -22.95 19.22 -17.98
CA TYR A 21 -22.86 18.12 -18.95
C TYR A 21 -22.27 16.84 -18.35
N ILE A 22 -22.88 15.69 -18.67
CA ILE A 22 -22.41 14.37 -18.25
C ILE A 22 -22.36 13.41 -19.46
N SER A 23 -21.21 12.78 -19.70
CA SER A 23 -21.08 11.69 -20.68
C SER A 23 -20.27 10.52 -20.12
N LEU A 24 -20.74 9.31 -20.42
CA LEU A 24 -19.99 8.06 -20.35
C LEU A 24 -19.01 8.01 -21.52
N ILE A 25 -17.76 7.61 -21.29
CA ILE A 25 -16.68 7.57 -22.28
C ILE A 25 -15.99 6.21 -22.19
N ASP A 26 -15.72 5.56 -23.32
CA ASP A 26 -14.89 4.35 -23.37
C ASP A 26 -13.49 4.58 -23.98
N SER A 27 -12.69 3.52 -24.03
CA SER A 27 -11.32 3.53 -24.54
C SER A 27 -11.20 4.01 -25.99
N THR A 28 -12.26 3.92 -26.80
CA THR A 28 -12.25 4.40 -28.21
C THR A 28 -12.36 5.93 -28.32
N GLN A 29 -12.92 6.59 -27.31
CA GLN A 29 -13.06 8.06 -27.25
C GLN A 29 -12.12 8.74 -26.25
N CYS A 30 -11.27 7.96 -25.55
CA CYS A 30 -10.34 8.50 -24.56
C CYS A 30 -9.39 9.57 -25.13
N THR A 31 -9.00 9.44 -26.40
CA THR A 31 -8.20 10.43 -27.16
C THR A 31 -8.90 11.76 -27.39
N ALA A 32 -10.24 11.76 -27.48
CA ALA A 32 -11.02 12.98 -27.68
C ALA A 32 -11.15 13.83 -26.41
N LEU A 33 -10.74 13.30 -25.24
CA LEU A 33 -10.62 14.08 -24.01
C LEU A 33 -9.36 14.95 -23.95
N TYR A 34 -8.37 14.78 -24.84
CA TYR A 34 -7.08 15.48 -24.77
C TYR A 34 -7.19 17.03 -24.72
N PRO A 35 -8.05 17.71 -25.52
CA PRO A 35 -8.22 19.16 -25.41
C PRO A 35 -8.78 19.62 -24.05
N ILE A 36 -9.41 18.70 -23.32
CA ILE A 36 -10.04 18.93 -22.02
C ILE A 36 -9.05 18.69 -20.89
N THR A 37 -8.27 17.61 -20.95
CA THR A 37 -7.31 17.21 -19.91
C THR A 37 -6.04 18.04 -19.87
N GLU A 38 -5.67 18.68 -20.98
CA GLU A 38 -4.58 19.68 -21.05
C GLU A 38 -4.89 20.99 -20.29
N ARG A 39 -6.13 21.19 -19.79
CA ARG A 39 -6.53 22.35 -18.98
C ARG A 39 -6.32 22.10 -17.48
N ALA A 40 -5.76 23.07 -16.77
CA ALA A 40 -5.54 22.95 -15.32
C ALA A 40 -6.84 22.85 -14.51
N THR A 41 -7.95 23.38 -15.04
CA THR A 41 -9.29 23.28 -14.43
C THR A 41 -9.98 21.93 -14.67
N THR A 42 -9.28 20.95 -15.24
CA THR A 42 -9.72 19.55 -15.34
C THR A 42 -8.95 18.67 -14.35
N VAL A 43 -9.66 17.77 -13.67
CA VAL A 43 -9.10 16.75 -12.79
C VAL A 43 -9.53 15.34 -13.22
N VAL A 44 -8.71 14.34 -12.95
CA VAL A 44 -9.08 12.93 -13.00
C VAL A 44 -9.21 12.40 -11.58
N ILE A 45 -10.35 11.82 -11.23
CA ILE A 45 -10.59 11.21 -9.91
C ILE A 45 -10.65 9.70 -10.08
N ALA A 46 -9.71 8.99 -9.44
CA ALA A 46 -9.45 7.57 -9.63
C ALA A 46 -9.44 6.82 -8.27
N GLU A 47 -10.52 6.11 -7.97
CA GLU A 47 -10.68 5.41 -6.69
C GLU A 47 -9.87 4.11 -6.63
N ASN A 48 -9.14 3.90 -5.53
CA ASN A 48 -8.21 2.78 -5.30
C ASN A 48 -7.09 2.68 -6.36
N CYS A 49 -6.71 3.82 -6.96
CA CYS A 49 -5.66 3.89 -7.96
C CYS A 49 -4.28 3.53 -7.35
N SER A 50 -3.53 2.63 -8.00
CA SER A 50 -2.13 2.38 -7.64
C SER A 50 -1.23 3.43 -8.29
N PRO A 51 0.02 3.64 -7.81
CA PRO A 51 0.96 4.55 -8.48
C PRO A 51 1.23 4.20 -9.95
N VAL A 52 1.15 2.91 -10.30
CA VAL A 52 1.35 2.42 -11.69
C VAL A 52 0.13 2.72 -12.56
N GLU A 53 -1.09 2.51 -12.06
CA GLU A 53 -2.32 2.90 -12.77
C GLU A 53 -2.43 4.43 -12.86
N ALA A 54 -1.99 5.17 -11.84
CA ALA A 54 -1.94 6.64 -11.89
C ALA A 54 -1.01 7.14 -13.01
N GLU A 55 0.18 6.55 -13.14
CA GLU A 55 1.10 6.91 -14.23
C GLU A 55 0.57 6.49 -15.61
N LYS A 56 -0.14 5.37 -15.69
CA LYS A 56 -0.87 4.94 -16.89
C LYS A 56 -1.99 5.91 -17.26
N ILE A 57 -2.78 6.40 -16.29
CA ILE A 57 -3.79 7.46 -16.48
C ILE A 57 -3.13 8.74 -17.00
N ARG A 58 -2.04 9.19 -16.38
CA ARG A 58 -1.31 10.41 -16.78
C ARG A 58 -0.81 10.32 -18.21
N LYS A 59 -0.21 9.18 -18.58
CA LYS A 59 0.30 8.90 -19.93
C LYS A 59 -0.82 8.80 -20.97
N ILE A 60 -1.96 8.20 -20.63
CA ILE A 60 -3.12 8.11 -21.52
C ILE A 60 -3.75 9.49 -21.71
N LEU A 61 -4.13 10.16 -20.62
CA LEU A 61 -4.91 11.41 -20.66
C LEU A 61 -4.06 12.69 -20.79
N LYS A 62 -2.72 12.59 -20.80
CA LYS A 62 -1.79 13.74 -20.83
C LYS A 62 -2.02 14.77 -19.72
N THR A 63 -2.33 14.31 -18.51
CA THR A 63 -2.54 15.21 -17.37
C THR A 63 -1.95 14.65 -16.08
N ALA A 64 -1.17 15.47 -15.37
CA ALA A 64 -0.66 15.15 -14.04
C ALA A 64 -1.75 15.14 -12.95
N HIS A 65 -2.91 15.73 -13.21
CA HIS A 65 -3.93 16.05 -12.19
C HIS A 65 -4.83 14.84 -11.86
N VAL A 66 -4.23 13.78 -11.32
CA VAL A 66 -4.91 12.54 -10.91
C VAL A 66 -4.98 12.46 -9.39
N LEU A 67 -6.19 12.44 -8.83
CA LEU A 67 -6.47 12.45 -7.37
C LEU A 67 -7.40 11.29 -6.97
N SER A 68 -7.44 10.95 -5.68
CA SER A 68 -8.59 10.27 -5.08
C SER A 68 -9.73 11.26 -4.78
N ALA A 69 -10.95 10.76 -4.57
CA ALA A 69 -12.07 11.60 -4.14
C ALA A 69 -11.82 12.25 -2.77
N GLN A 70 -10.99 11.61 -1.92
CA GLN A 70 -10.59 12.13 -0.60
C GLN A 70 -9.65 13.33 -0.71
N GLU A 71 -8.71 13.31 -1.66
CA GLU A 71 -7.79 14.45 -1.92
C GLU A 71 -8.51 15.60 -2.65
N ALA A 72 -9.53 15.29 -3.44
CA ALA A 72 -10.38 16.27 -4.10
C ALA A 72 -11.35 17.01 -3.15
N ILE A 73 -11.46 16.64 -1.86
CA ILE A 73 -12.33 17.34 -0.91
C ILE A 73 -11.89 18.80 -0.76
N GLY A 74 -12.85 19.72 -0.86
CA GLY A 74 -12.62 21.16 -0.79
C GLY A 74 -12.13 21.82 -2.08
N LEU A 75 -11.80 21.05 -3.12
CA LEU A 75 -11.50 21.56 -4.46
C LEU A 75 -12.74 21.50 -5.35
N ASP A 76 -12.98 22.54 -6.15
CA ASP A 76 -13.97 22.55 -7.23
C ASP A 76 -13.24 22.75 -8.57
N PHE A 77 -13.62 22.03 -9.62
CA PHE A 77 -12.98 22.02 -10.94
C PHE A 77 -14.00 22.35 -12.04
N ASP A 78 -13.58 22.87 -13.20
CA ASP A 78 -14.50 23.01 -14.35
C ASP A 78 -14.98 21.63 -14.80
N THR A 79 -14.03 20.70 -14.95
CA THR A 79 -14.27 19.35 -15.44
C THR A 79 -13.73 18.30 -14.45
N VAL A 80 -14.52 17.27 -14.19
CA VAL A 80 -14.08 16.04 -13.52
C VAL A 80 -14.13 14.88 -14.51
N ILE A 81 -13.10 14.02 -14.51
CA ILE A 81 -13.11 12.73 -15.19
C ILE A 81 -13.05 11.64 -14.12
N LEU A 82 -14.13 10.88 -13.94
CA LEU A 82 -14.15 9.73 -13.04
C LEU A 82 -13.53 8.54 -13.75
N TRP A 83 -12.36 8.08 -13.31
CA TRP A 83 -11.65 6.95 -13.92
C TRP A 83 -12.09 5.63 -13.31
N LYS A 84 -12.72 4.78 -14.12
CA LYS A 84 -13.14 3.42 -13.75
C LYS A 84 -13.90 3.31 -12.41
N PRO A 85 -14.84 4.23 -12.09
CA PRO A 85 -15.45 4.32 -10.76
C PRO A 85 -16.25 3.08 -10.34
N ILE A 86 -16.62 2.21 -11.29
CA ILE A 86 -17.26 0.91 -11.05
C ILE A 86 -16.24 -0.21 -11.31
N SER A 87 -15.46 -0.12 -12.39
CA SER A 87 -14.55 -1.20 -12.80
C SER A 87 -13.21 -1.27 -12.06
N SER A 88 -12.82 -0.29 -11.26
CA SER A 88 -11.82 -0.46 -10.18
C SER A 88 -12.48 -0.93 -8.88
N VAL A 89 -13.64 -0.35 -8.53
CA VAL A 89 -14.22 -0.41 -7.19
C VAL A 89 -15.03 -1.68 -6.94
N THR A 90 -14.39 -2.70 -6.37
CA THR A 90 -14.93 -4.06 -6.18
C THR A 90 -16.28 -4.15 -5.44
N CYS A 91 -16.61 -3.21 -4.54
CA CYS A 91 -17.93 -3.20 -3.89
C CYS A 91 -19.05 -2.61 -4.77
N LEU A 92 -18.75 -1.75 -5.74
CA LEU A 92 -19.70 -1.21 -6.71
C LEU A 92 -19.96 -2.20 -7.86
N LYS A 93 -18.93 -2.94 -8.31
CA LYS A 93 -19.10 -4.10 -9.23
C LYS A 93 -20.19 -5.06 -8.75
N LYS A 94 -20.18 -5.36 -7.45
CA LYS A 94 -21.04 -6.34 -6.77
C LYS A 94 -22.34 -5.75 -6.20
N LEU A 95 -22.54 -4.44 -6.29
CA LEU A 95 -23.74 -3.80 -5.77
C LEU A 95 -24.89 -3.95 -6.78
N ASP A 96 -25.85 -4.83 -6.47
CA ASP A 96 -27.14 -4.81 -7.16
C ASP A 96 -28.01 -3.66 -6.60
N LEU A 97 -28.38 -2.73 -7.49
CA LEU A 97 -29.21 -1.58 -7.16
C LEU A 97 -30.72 -1.89 -7.26
N ASN A 98 -31.08 -3.09 -7.72
CA ASN A 98 -32.46 -3.57 -7.80
C ASN A 98 -32.82 -4.50 -6.60
N ALA A 99 -31.82 -4.95 -5.84
CA ALA A 99 -31.98 -5.78 -4.63
C ALA A 99 -32.43 -4.97 -3.40
N SER A 100 -33.57 -4.27 -3.52
CA SER A 100 -34.11 -3.25 -2.60
C SER A 100 -34.35 -3.68 -1.14
N SER A 101 -34.13 -4.95 -0.79
CA SER A 101 -34.39 -5.54 0.53
C SER A 101 -33.16 -5.63 1.44
N GLN A 102 -31.94 -5.59 0.89
CA GLN A 102 -30.70 -5.67 1.68
C GLN A 102 -30.04 -4.29 1.80
N GLY A 103 -29.92 -3.79 3.03
CA GLY A 103 -29.30 -2.50 3.31
C GLY A 103 -27.81 -2.47 2.96
N LEU A 104 -27.37 -1.36 2.37
CA LEU A 104 -25.97 -1.13 1.97
C LEU A 104 -25.00 -1.32 3.15
N ASN A 105 -23.94 -2.11 2.94
CA ASN A 105 -22.86 -2.25 3.91
C ASN A 105 -21.92 -1.04 3.91
N LEU A 106 -21.07 -0.92 4.94
CA LEU A 106 -20.18 0.24 5.11
C LEU A 106 -19.23 0.47 3.92
N ASN A 107 -18.77 -0.58 3.26
CA ASN A 107 -17.85 -0.45 2.12
C ASN A 107 -18.58 -0.05 0.83
N GLN A 108 -19.84 -0.44 0.67
CA GLN A 108 -20.71 0.10 -0.39
C GLN A 108 -21.05 1.57 -0.13
N TRP A 109 -21.37 1.94 1.12
CA TRP A 109 -21.59 3.34 1.52
C TRP A 109 -20.35 4.22 1.29
N ARG A 110 -19.16 3.77 1.70
CA ARG A 110 -17.89 4.51 1.47
C ARG A 110 -17.63 4.75 -0.01
N ALA A 111 -17.82 3.75 -0.87
CA ALA A 111 -17.64 3.88 -2.31
C ALA A 111 -18.70 4.78 -2.99
N LEU A 112 -19.97 4.66 -2.60
CA LEU A 112 -21.04 5.56 -3.06
C LEU A 112 -20.77 7.01 -2.62
N ASN A 113 -20.20 7.21 -1.43
CA ASN A 113 -19.81 8.53 -0.95
C ASN A 113 -18.60 9.08 -1.74
N ALA A 114 -17.58 8.27 -2.02
CA ALA A 114 -16.45 8.68 -2.86
C ALA A 114 -16.91 9.09 -4.27
N LEU A 115 -17.81 8.29 -4.87
CA LEU A 115 -18.44 8.59 -6.16
C LEU A 115 -19.24 9.90 -6.13
N TYR A 116 -20.06 10.12 -5.08
CA TYR A 116 -20.79 11.37 -4.88
C TYR A 116 -19.86 12.57 -4.68
N VAL A 117 -18.82 12.43 -3.87
CA VAL A 117 -17.81 13.48 -3.65
C VAL A 117 -17.16 13.84 -4.99
N GLY A 118 -16.69 12.86 -5.76
CA GLY A 118 -16.08 13.07 -7.07
C GLY A 118 -16.99 13.80 -8.05
N LEU A 119 -18.23 13.34 -8.25
CA LEU A 119 -19.22 14.04 -9.08
C LEU A 119 -19.43 15.49 -8.60
N SER A 120 -19.54 15.70 -7.28
CA SER A 120 -19.83 17.03 -6.72
C SER A 120 -18.71 18.05 -6.87
N ARG A 121 -17.50 17.67 -7.33
CA ARG A 121 -16.41 18.62 -7.58
C ARG A 121 -16.51 19.29 -8.96
N ALA A 122 -17.37 18.80 -9.85
CA ALA A 122 -17.55 19.34 -11.20
C ALA A 122 -18.43 20.61 -11.18
N GLN A 123 -17.91 21.72 -11.72
CA GLN A 123 -18.65 22.97 -11.89
C GLN A 123 -19.37 23.07 -13.24
N LYS A 124 -18.92 22.37 -14.28
CA LYS A 124 -19.49 22.43 -15.64
C LYS A 124 -19.69 21.04 -16.26
N SER A 125 -18.67 20.19 -16.23
CA SER A 125 -18.69 18.92 -16.96
C SER A 125 -18.18 17.73 -16.12
N ALA A 126 -18.82 16.57 -16.25
CA ALA A 126 -18.37 15.32 -15.64
C ALA A 126 -18.31 14.20 -16.69
N PHE A 127 -17.11 13.68 -16.97
CA PHE A 127 -16.93 12.51 -17.81
C PHE A 127 -16.75 11.27 -16.94
N ILE A 128 -17.34 10.16 -17.35
CA ILE A 128 -17.28 8.88 -16.63
C ILE A 128 -16.57 7.89 -17.55
N TYR A 129 -15.32 7.58 -17.26
CA TYR A 129 -14.53 6.66 -18.08
C TYR A 129 -14.73 5.22 -17.61
N GLU A 130 -15.33 4.40 -18.47
CA GLU A 130 -15.56 2.97 -18.22
C GLU A 130 -15.39 2.14 -19.50
N ASP A 131 -14.81 0.95 -19.36
CA ASP A 131 -14.73 -0.01 -20.47
C ASP A 131 -16.15 -0.41 -20.88
N LYS A 132 -16.40 -0.62 -22.18
CA LYS A 132 -17.73 -0.87 -22.76
C LYS A 132 -18.56 -1.96 -22.04
N TYR A 133 -17.90 -2.99 -21.49
CA TYR A 133 -18.52 -4.05 -20.68
C TYR A 133 -19.28 -3.52 -19.44
N TRP A 134 -18.86 -2.40 -18.86
CA TRP A 134 -19.45 -1.81 -17.65
C TRP A 134 -20.52 -0.75 -17.95
N HIS A 135 -20.84 -0.45 -19.21
CA HIS A 135 -21.75 0.64 -19.58
C HIS A 135 -23.17 0.45 -19.04
N ASP A 136 -23.74 -0.75 -19.14
CA ASP A 136 -25.06 -1.04 -18.55
C ASP A 136 -25.05 -0.96 -17.02
N LYS A 137 -23.89 -1.21 -16.39
CA LYS A 137 -23.73 -1.03 -14.95
C LYS A 137 -23.64 0.46 -14.60
N ALA A 138 -22.93 1.26 -15.39
CA ALA A 138 -22.89 2.72 -15.25
C ALA A 138 -24.30 3.33 -15.33
N LYS A 139 -25.12 2.90 -16.31
CA LYS A 139 -26.53 3.33 -16.40
C LYS A 139 -27.37 3.03 -15.16
N GLN A 140 -27.09 1.96 -14.42
CA GLN A 140 -27.82 1.67 -13.16
C GLN A 140 -27.52 2.68 -12.05
N PHE A 141 -26.29 3.24 -12.03
CA PHE A 141 -25.83 4.25 -11.08
C PHE A 141 -26.19 5.68 -11.50
N PHE A 142 -26.00 6.03 -12.78
CA PHE A 142 -26.12 7.39 -13.30
C PHE A 142 -27.40 7.64 -14.11
N GLY A 143 -28.23 6.62 -14.35
CA GLY A 143 -29.35 6.70 -15.30
C GLY A 143 -28.86 6.72 -16.75
N ASP A 144 -29.76 7.02 -17.68
CA ASP A 144 -29.38 7.24 -19.07
C ASP A 144 -28.68 8.60 -19.22
N ILE A 145 -27.38 8.51 -19.50
CA ILE A 145 -26.46 9.61 -19.80
C ILE A 145 -25.91 9.42 -21.21
N ASN A 146 -25.45 10.51 -21.84
CA ASN A 146 -24.85 10.46 -23.17
C ASN A 146 -23.63 9.52 -23.18
N ILE A 147 -23.43 8.81 -24.29
CA ILE A 147 -22.30 7.88 -24.46
C ILE A 147 -21.41 8.42 -25.58
N ASN A 148 -20.10 8.46 -25.35
CA ASN A 148 -19.09 8.78 -26.34
C ASN A 148 -19.29 10.16 -27.01
N GLN A 149 -19.78 11.13 -26.23
CA GLN A 149 -19.94 12.53 -26.63
C GLN A 149 -19.00 13.44 -25.80
N PRO A 150 -17.73 13.61 -26.20
CA PRO A 150 -16.81 14.58 -25.61
C PRO A 150 -17.10 16.04 -26.04
N SER A 151 -18.16 16.25 -26.84
CA SER A 151 -18.42 17.46 -27.63
C SER A 151 -19.04 18.61 -26.84
N HIS A 152 -18.26 19.22 -25.96
CA HIS A 152 -18.31 20.67 -25.80
C HIS A 152 -17.33 21.32 -26.78
N GLU A 153 -17.62 22.54 -27.25
CA GLU A 153 -16.66 23.34 -28.01
C GLU A 153 -15.56 23.88 -27.07
N VAL A 154 -14.57 23.02 -26.83
CA VAL A 154 -13.44 23.30 -25.95
C VAL A 154 -12.47 24.22 -26.68
N THR A 155 -12.70 25.53 -26.59
CA THR A 155 -11.85 26.57 -27.21
C THR A 155 -10.37 26.28 -26.91
N PRO A 156 -9.51 26.11 -27.93
CA PRO A 156 -8.10 25.81 -27.70
C PRO A 156 -7.42 26.95 -26.93
N LEU A 157 -6.84 26.63 -25.77
CA LEU A 157 -6.01 27.58 -25.02
C LEU A 157 -4.68 27.80 -25.75
N THR A 158 -4.23 29.05 -25.82
CA THR A 158 -2.88 29.36 -26.30
C THR A 158 -1.83 28.79 -25.34
N PRO A 159 -0.59 28.51 -25.78
CA PRO A 159 0.45 27.98 -24.89
C PRO A 159 0.69 28.85 -23.65
N ALA A 160 0.63 30.18 -23.79
CA ALA A 160 0.73 31.12 -22.67
C ALA A 160 -0.44 30.99 -21.67
N GLN A 161 -1.68 30.79 -22.16
CA GLN A 161 -2.84 30.55 -21.30
C GLN A 161 -2.74 29.21 -20.56
N LYS A 162 -2.28 28.14 -21.24
CA LYS A 162 -2.04 26.83 -20.59
C LYS A 162 -1.00 26.95 -19.48
N TYR A 163 0.16 27.53 -19.78
CA TYR A 163 1.25 27.73 -18.82
C TYR A 163 0.78 28.55 -17.61
N GLN A 164 0.06 29.66 -17.83
CA GLN A 164 -0.48 30.48 -16.74
C GLN A 164 -1.46 29.69 -15.86
N GLN A 165 -2.42 28.95 -16.45
CA GLN A 165 -3.37 28.13 -15.70
C GLN A 165 -2.69 27.05 -14.85
N TRP A 166 -1.69 26.35 -15.39
CA TRP A 166 -0.95 25.33 -14.64
C TRP A 166 -0.06 25.95 -13.56
N GLN A 167 0.49 27.15 -13.79
CA GLN A 167 1.21 27.90 -12.77
C GLN A 167 0.28 28.32 -11.62
N ASP A 168 -0.90 28.85 -11.92
CA ASP A 168 -1.87 29.26 -10.91
C ASP A 168 -2.38 28.06 -10.08
N MET A 169 -2.64 26.92 -10.72
CA MET A 169 -3.04 25.68 -10.04
C MET A 169 -1.93 25.12 -9.12
N ALA A 170 -0.68 25.08 -9.61
CA ALA A 170 0.46 24.67 -8.77
C ALA A 170 0.66 25.62 -7.58
N MET A 171 0.43 26.92 -7.77
CA MET A 171 0.48 27.92 -6.70
C MET A 171 -0.64 27.74 -5.68
N THR A 172 -1.89 27.47 -6.12
CA THR A 172 -3.01 27.16 -5.22
C THR A 172 -2.67 25.98 -4.32
N HIS A 173 -2.24 24.86 -4.90
CA HIS A 173 -1.89 23.67 -4.14
C HIS A 173 -0.69 23.87 -3.20
N PHE A 174 0.29 24.70 -3.57
CA PHE A 174 1.39 25.05 -2.67
C PHE A 174 0.90 25.85 -1.44
N VAL A 175 0.01 26.83 -1.64
CA VAL A 175 -0.58 27.64 -0.55
C VAL A 175 -1.47 26.78 0.37
N GLU A 176 -2.17 25.80 -0.18
CA GLU A 176 -2.93 24.79 0.58
C GLU A 176 -2.05 23.76 1.32
N GLY A 177 -0.72 23.80 1.16
CA GLY A 177 0.22 22.86 1.76
C GLY A 177 0.36 21.52 1.02
N ARG A 178 -0.31 21.32 -0.13
CA ARG A 178 -0.23 20.12 -0.99
C ARG A 178 1.06 20.10 -1.82
N GLN A 179 2.22 20.22 -1.17
CA GLN A 179 3.51 20.49 -1.82
C GLN A 179 3.94 19.41 -2.84
N ALA A 180 3.56 18.14 -2.66
CA ALA A 180 3.87 17.07 -3.60
C ALA A 180 3.18 17.30 -4.97
N LEU A 181 1.86 17.51 -4.95
CA LEU A 181 1.06 17.79 -6.15
C LEU A 181 1.50 19.11 -6.83
N ALA A 182 1.85 20.14 -6.03
CA ALA A 182 2.38 21.38 -6.56
C ALA A 182 3.71 21.18 -7.32
N ARG A 183 4.65 20.39 -6.78
CA ARG A 183 5.90 20.02 -7.47
C ARG A 183 5.63 19.25 -8.77
N GLU A 184 4.70 18.30 -8.72
CA GLU A 184 4.37 17.42 -9.84
C GLU A 184 3.75 18.20 -11.02
N ILE A 185 2.85 19.15 -10.75
CA ILE A 185 2.32 20.03 -11.81
C ILE A 185 3.42 20.89 -12.43
N MET A 186 4.35 21.43 -11.63
CA MET A 186 5.46 22.24 -12.16
C MET A 186 6.40 21.39 -13.04
N LEU A 187 6.64 20.13 -12.68
CA LEU A 187 7.47 19.20 -13.44
C LEU A 187 6.80 18.75 -14.75
N CYS A 188 5.51 18.44 -14.72
CA CYS A 188 4.80 17.81 -15.85
C CYS A 188 4.16 18.79 -16.84
N HIS A 189 3.86 20.03 -16.43
CA HIS A 189 3.09 21.00 -17.23
C HIS A 189 3.72 22.38 -17.39
N LEU A 190 4.81 22.67 -16.67
CA LEU A 190 5.58 23.92 -16.79
C LEU A 190 7.04 23.68 -17.22
N ASP A 191 7.39 22.43 -17.57
CA ASP A 191 8.72 21.96 -17.97
C ASP A 191 9.85 22.33 -16.98
N MET A 192 9.53 22.55 -15.71
CA MET A 192 10.50 23.01 -14.71
C MET A 192 11.36 21.86 -14.17
N THR A 193 12.67 22.08 -14.07
CA THR A 193 13.58 21.13 -13.41
C THR A 193 13.37 21.10 -11.89
N VAL A 194 13.80 20.00 -11.24
CA VAL A 194 13.67 19.83 -9.78
C VAL A 194 14.34 20.98 -9.01
N ASP A 195 15.50 21.45 -9.45
CA ASP A 195 16.22 22.57 -8.82
C ASP A 195 15.50 23.91 -8.98
N GLU A 196 14.87 24.16 -10.14
CA GLU A 196 14.05 25.35 -10.37
C GLU A 196 12.76 25.32 -9.54
N ILE A 197 12.16 24.13 -9.39
CA ILE A 197 10.99 23.92 -8.52
C ILE A 197 11.39 24.20 -7.07
N ASP A 198 12.46 23.57 -6.55
CA ASP A 198 12.91 23.81 -5.18
C ASP A 198 13.32 25.27 -4.94
N LYS A 199 13.95 25.93 -5.92
CA LYS A 199 14.27 27.36 -5.88
C LYS A 199 13.00 28.23 -5.84
N LYS A 200 11.99 27.95 -6.68
CA LYS A 200 10.70 28.66 -6.71
C LYS A 200 9.93 28.45 -5.41
N LEU A 201 9.84 27.21 -4.91
CA LEU A 201 9.18 26.93 -3.63
C LEU A 201 9.94 27.51 -2.43
N GLN A 202 11.27 27.67 -2.50
CA GLN A 202 12.06 28.37 -1.47
C GLN A 202 11.81 29.88 -1.47
N THR A 203 11.75 30.56 -2.62
CA THR A 203 11.41 32.00 -2.68
C THR A 203 9.95 32.28 -2.29
N LEU A 204 9.07 31.29 -2.45
CA LEU A 204 7.66 31.34 -2.06
C LEU A 204 7.40 30.95 -0.59
N LYS A 205 8.40 30.50 0.18
CA LYS A 205 8.23 30.34 1.63
C LYS A 205 7.88 31.72 2.22
N PRO A 206 6.72 31.88 2.88
CA PRO A 206 6.36 33.17 3.47
C PRO A 206 7.45 33.57 4.47
N LYS A 207 7.99 34.79 4.33
CA LYS A 207 8.92 35.35 5.31
C LYS A 207 8.29 35.18 6.68
N THR A 208 8.95 34.42 7.56
CA THR A 208 8.41 33.96 8.85
C THR A 208 7.74 35.13 9.54
N GLN A 209 6.43 35.00 9.84
CA GLN A 209 5.71 36.04 10.57
C GLN A 209 6.49 36.36 11.84
N ALA A 210 6.87 37.63 11.99
CA ALA A 210 7.74 38.05 13.08
C ALA A 210 7.13 37.59 14.41
N THR A 211 7.92 36.85 15.20
CA THR A 211 7.45 36.23 16.44
C THR A 211 6.81 37.28 17.33
N ILE A 212 5.49 37.18 17.51
CA ILE A 212 4.75 37.99 18.47
C ILE A 212 5.38 37.71 19.85
N PRO A 213 5.93 38.72 20.54
CA PRO A 213 6.64 38.49 21.79
C PRO A 213 5.68 37.91 22.85
N PRO A 214 6.18 37.04 23.74
CA PRO A 214 5.33 36.38 24.75
C PRO A 214 4.64 37.42 25.63
N ASN A 215 3.33 37.25 25.81
CA ASN A 215 2.46 38.28 26.35
C ASN A 215 2.83 38.62 27.80
N ARG A 216 3.00 39.92 28.10
CA ARG A 216 3.37 40.42 29.42
C ARG A 216 2.15 40.39 30.36
N ALA A 217 2.36 40.11 31.64
CA ALA A 217 1.28 39.98 32.61
C ALA A 217 0.40 41.24 32.68
N VAL A 218 -0.92 41.05 32.74
CA VAL A 218 -1.90 42.13 32.88
C VAL A 218 -2.20 42.35 34.36
N GLU A 219 -1.69 43.44 34.92
CA GLU A 219 -2.11 43.92 36.24
C GLU A 219 -3.38 44.76 36.13
N THR A 220 -4.30 44.60 37.10
CA THR A 220 -5.59 45.29 37.14
C THR A 220 -5.57 46.50 38.09
N VAL A 221 -5.56 47.73 37.56
CA VAL A 221 -5.87 48.95 38.35
C VAL A 221 -6.77 49.95 37.60
N VAL A 222 -8.07 49.88 37.92
CA VAL A 222 -9.00 50.96 38.33
C VAL A 222 -8.83 52.42 37.81
N SER A 223 -9.98 53.06 37.50
CA SER A 223 -10.29 54.52 37.42
C SER A 223 -9.88 55.32 36.16
N SER A 224 -10.57 56.41 35.76
CA SER A 224 -11.98 56.85 35.95
C SER A 224 -12.29 58.13 35.11
N LYS A 225 -13.58 58.53 34.99
CA LYS A 225 -14.08 59.90 34.65
C LYS A 225 -13.87 60.41 33.18
N LYS A 226 -14.68 61.31 32.58
CA LYS A 226 -16.08 61.81 32.80
C LYS A 226 -16.53 62.74 31.63
N HIS A 227 -17.84 62.86 31.35
CA HIS A 227 -18.54 63.80 30.40
C HIS A 227 -18.30 63.54 28.88
N ALA A 228 -19.27 63.57 27.92
CA ALA A 228 -20.55 64.29 27.66
C ALA A 228 -20.39 65.71 27.05
N LYS A 229 -21.17 66.22 26.07
CA LYS A 229 -22.58 66.00 25.61
C LYS A 229 -22.64 65.29 24.21
N LYS A 230 -23.54 65.44 23.20
CA LYS A 230 -24.71 66.32 22.86
C LYS A 230 -25.71 65.58 21.90
N LEU A 231 -26.83 66.25 21.60
CA LEU A 231 -27.95 65.99 20.66
C LEU A 231 -27.55 65.91 19.13
N ASP A 232 -28.40 65.56 18.15
CA ASP A 232 -29.84 65.85 17.92
C ASP A 232 -30.67 64.77 17.16
N LYS A 233 -31.99 65.01 17.06
CA LYS A 233 -33.06 64.24 16.33
C LYS A 233 -33.59 65.09 15.12
N PRO A 234 -34.55 64.67 14.23
CA PRO A 234 -35.84 64.05 14.55
C PRO A 234 -36.54 63.10 13.50
N THR A 235 -37.71 62.57 13.91
CA THR A 235 -38.96 62.16 13.19
C THR A 235 -38.99 61.98 11.64
N ASN A 236 -39.75 61.03 11.06
CA ASN A 236 -41.23 60.89 11.19
C ASN A 236 -41.85 59.53 10.78
N THR A 237 -43.12 59.31 11.12
CA THR A 237 -43.99 58.15 10.76
C THR A 237 -44.98 58.52 9.61
N PRO A 238 -45.68 57.58 8.92
CA PRO A 238 -46.93 56.94 9.43
C PRO A 238 -47.07 55.44 9.06
N ALA A 239 -48.28 54.85 9.15
CA ALA A 239 -48.50 53.38 9.15
C ALA A 239 -49.89 52.94 8.61
N VAL A 240 -50.13 51.60 8.58
CA VAL A 240 -51.46 50.90 8.45
C VAL A 240 -52.07 50.94 7.03
N PRO A 241 -52.88 49.93 6.55
CA PRO A 241 -53.64 48.91 7.28
C PRO A 241 -53.41 47.41 6.95
N VAL A 242 -54.15 46.57 7.69
CA VAL A 242 -54.24 45.10 7.64
C VAL A 242 -55.38 44.63 6.73
N VAL A 243 -55.24 43.46 6.08
CA VAL A 243 -56.36 42.63 5.58
C VAL A 243 -56.12 41.16 5.97
N THR A 244 -57.20 40.42 6.29
CA THR A 244 -57.23 39.01 6.69
C THR A 244 -57.55 38.10 5.46
N ASN A 245 -57.67 36.76 5.47
CA ASN A 245 -57.96 35.75 6.49
C ASN A 245 -57.69 34.31 5.93
N VAL A 246 -58.17 33.25 6.61
CA VAL A 246 -58.50 31.87 6.10
C VAL A 246 -57.44 30.73 6.18
N ASP A 247 -57.67 29.84 7.16
CA ASP A 247 -57.57 28.36 7.20
C ASP A 247 -56.28 27.48 7.20
N LYS A 248 -56.30 26.58 8.21
CA LYS A 248 -55.97 25.13 8.21
C LYS A 248 -54.51 24.63 8.05
N PRO A 249 -53.83 24.32 9.18
CA PRO A 249 -52.78 23.31 9.22
C PRO A 249 -53.35 21.88 9.30
N LEU A 250 -52.94 20.99 8.39
CA LEU A 250 -53.29 19.56 8.41
C LEU A 250 -52.63 18.80 9.57
N ARG A 251 -53.32 17.75 10.07
CA ARG A 251 -52.88 16.90 11.18
C ARG A 251 -51.52 16.24 10.90
N ARG A 252 -50.43 16.66 11.57
CA ARG A 252 -49.22 15.84 11.69
C ARG A 252 -49.45 14.68 12.67
N THR A 253 -49.03 13.48 12.29
CA THR A 253 -49.31 12.23 13.02
C THR A 253 -48.41 12.05 14.24
N ARG A 254 -48.94 11.36 15.26
CA ARG A 254 -48.40 11.33 16.64
C ARG A 254 -47.17 10.43 16.84
N ILE A 255 -46.45 10.07 15.78
CA ILE A 255 -45.50 8.93 15.74
C ILE A 255 -44.07 9.35 16.13
N ASP A 256 -43.55 10.47 15.60
CA ASP A 256 -42.16 10.92 15.83
C ASP A 256 -41.81 11.16 17.30
N ALA A 257 -42.80 11.47 18.13
CA ALA A 257 -42.62 11.74 19.56
C ALA A 257 -42.03 10.54 20.32
N ARG A 258 -42.33 9.29 19.89
CA ARG A 258 -41.85 8.08 20.60
C ARG A 258 -40.39 7.76 20.31
N PHE A 259 -39.87 8.05 19.11
CA PHE A 259 -38.45 7.83 18.80
C PHE A 259 -37.55 8.88 19.45
N ARG A 260 -37.91 10.17 19.36
CA ARG A 260 -37.12 11.27 19.95
C ARG A 260 -37.08 11.24 21.49
N SER A 261 -38.05 10.58 22.13
CA SER A 261 -38.14 10.46 23.60
C SER A 261 -37.01 9.63 24.24
N ARG A 262 -36.34 8.71 23.51
CA ARG A 262 -35.29 7.84 24.09
C ARG A 262 -33.94 8.55 24.32
N HIS A 263 -33.60 9.60 23.57
CA HIS A 263 -32.27 10.23 23.64
C HIS A 263 -32.16 11.48 24.54
N ARG A 264 -33.23 11.92 25.22
CA ARG A 264 -33.17 13.08 26.14
C ARG A 264 -33.83 12.85 27.51
N LYS A 265 -33.33 11.84 28.23
CA LYS A 265 -33.09 12.00 29.67
C LYS A 265 -31.60 11.92 29.93
N LYS A 266 -30.94 13.08 30.10
CA LYS A 266 -29.62 13.19 30.72
C LYS A 266 -29.75 12.78 32.20
N ARG A 267 -29.87 11.48 32.46
CA ARG A 267 -29.37 10.92 33.73
C ARG A 267 -27.89 11.26 33.77
N TYR A 268 -27.39 11.65 34.94
CA TYR A 268 -25.96 11.72 35.17
C TYR A 268 -25.42 10.29 35.05
N LEU A 269 -24.93 9.94 33.86
CA LEU A 269 -24.24 8.68 33.62
C LEU A 269 -23.00 8.72 34.52
N LYS A 270 -22.98 7.84 35.52
CA LYS A 270 -21.78 7.60 36.32
C LYS A 270 -20.66 7.28 35.35
N VAL A 271 -19.54 7.98 35.47
CA VAL A 271 -18.35 7.75 34.64
C VAL A 271 -18.04 6.26 34.66
N PRO A 272 -17.96 5.58 33.50
CA PRO A 272 -17.80 4.14 33.46
C PRO A 272 -16.41 3.77 33.97
N ASP A 273 -16.37 2.79 34.86
CA ASP A 273 -15.12 2.20 35.33
C ASP A 273 -14.47 1.39 34.19
N ILE A 274 -13.44 1.98 33.58
CA ILE A 274 -12.75 1.45 32.39
C ILE A 274 -12.08 0.11 32.68
N SER A 275 -11.61 -0.11 33.91
CA SER A 275 -11.00 -1.39 34.30
C SER A 275 -11.97 -2.56 34.10
N LYS A 276 -13.27 -2.30 34.27
CA LYS A 276 -14.36 -3.26 34.02
C LYS A 276 -14.77 -3.35 32.55
N LEU A 277 -14.32 -2.43 31.67
CA LEU A 277 -14.49 -2.52 30.22
C LEU A 277 -13.30 -3.24 29.56
N ILE A 278 -12.07 -2.95 29.99
CA ILE A 278 -10.83 -3.57 29.48
C ILE A 278 -10.63 -4.94 30.14
N THR A 279 -11.48 -5.88 29.71
CA THR A 279 -11.41 -7.30 30.06
C THR A 279 -11.49 -8.14 28.78
N VAL A 280 -10.75 -9.26 28.75
CA VAL A 280 -10.69 -10.16 27.57
C VAL A 280 -12.09 -10.63 27.14
N GLU A 281 -12.98 -10.93 28.09
CA GLU A 281 -14.37 -11.33 27.82
C GLU A 281 -15.14 -10.30 26.98
N LYS A 282 -14.92 -9.00 27.22
CA LYS A 282 -15.60 -7.92 26.52
C LYS A 282 -14.94 -7.60 25.20
N LEU A 283 -13.61 -7.41 25.21
CA LEU A 283 -12.82 -7.00 24.05
C LEU A 283 -12.76 -8.07 22.96
N TYR A 284 -12.96 -9.35 23.32
CA TYR A 284 -13.20 -10.43 22.34
C TYR A 284 -14.43 -10.17 21.46
N THR A 285 -15.41 -9.38 21.93
CA THR A 285 -16.63 -9.07 21.20
C THR A 285 -16.56 -7.71 20.51
N LYS A 286 -17.11 -7.61 19.30
CA LYS A 286 -17.26 -6.32 18.61
C LYS A 286 -18.05 -5.31 19.44
N GLN A 287 -19.04 -5.76 20.22
CA GLN A 287 -19.83 -4.88 21.07
C GLN A 287 -18.98 -4.29 22.21
N GLY A 288 -18.15 -5.08 22.90
CA GLY A 288 -17.30 -4.56 23.97
C GLY A 288 -16.22 -3.57 23.50
N LEU A 289 -15.77 -3.67 22.24
CA LEU A 289 -14.94 -2.64 21.61
C LEU A 289 -15.74 -1.36 21.31
N ILE A 290 -16.99 -1.47 20.85
CA ILE A 290 -17.88 -0.32 20.63
C ILE A 290 -18.21 0.36 21.97
N ASP A 291 -18.61 -0.40 22.99
CA ASP A 291 -18.90 0.10 24.34
C ASP A 291 -17.71 0.87 24.94
N LEU A 292 -16.47 0.46 24.63
CA LEU A 292 -15.27 1.18 25.03
C LEU A 292 -15.03 2.43 24.18
N ASN A 293 -15.19 2.37 22.85
CA ASN A 293 -15.08 3.56 22.00
C ASN A 293 -16.10 4.64 22.38
N ASP A 294 -17.36 4.26 22.58
CA ASP A 294 -18.44 5.15 23.02
C ASP A 294 -18.13 5.78 24.39
N ALA A 295 -17.51 5.01 25.31
CA ALA A 295 -17.05 5.53 26.60
C ALA A 295 -15.88 6.51 26.47
N LEU A 296 -14.91 6.24 25.59
CA LEU A 296 -13.75 7.13 25.35
C LEU A 296 -14.14 8.39 24.57
N GLU A 297 -15.12 8.32 23.66
CA GLU A 297 -15.67 9.50 22.97
C GLU A 297 -16.55 10.35 23.89
N ALA A 298 -17.31 9.74 24.81
CA ALA A 298 -18.08 10.46 25.83
C ALA A 298 -17.19 11.09 26.93
N TYR A 299 -16.02 10.50 27.21
CA TYR A 299 -15.12 10.94 28.28
C TYR A 299 -13.63 10.82 27.89
N PRO A 300 -13.08 11.68 27.00
CA PRO A 300 -11.72 11.49 26.44
C PRO A 300 -10.54 11.47 27.44
N HIS A 301 -10.74 11.97 28.67
CA HIS A 301 -9.71 11.86 29.72
C HIS A 301 -9.45 10.42 30.15
N LEU A 302 -10.45 9.54 30.04
CA LEU A 302 -10.38 8.13 30.41
C LEU A 302 -9.28 7.35 29.66
N VAL A 303 -8.79 7.86 28.53
CA VAL A 303 -7.63 7.26 27.84
C VAL A 303 -6.38 7.20 28.74
N LYS A 304 -6.20 8.17 29.64
CA LYS A 304 -5.08 8.21 30.60
C LYS A 304 -5.23 7.23 31.76
N ASP A 305 -6.46 6.88 32.09
CA ASP A 305 -6.81 5.94 33.16
C ASP A 305 -6.77 4.47 32.66
N ILE A 306 -6.46 4.24 31.37
CA ILE A 306 -6.10 2.93 30.83
C ILE A 306 -4.70 2.57 31.35
N GLY A 307 -4.65 1.63 32.30
CA GLY A 307 -3.42 1.17 32.92
C GLY A 307 -2.76 -0.01 32.21
N THR A 308 -1.74 -0.58 32.87
CA THR A 308 -1.02 -1.77 32.42
C THR A 308 -1.88 -3.04 32.40
N ASN A 309 -3.13 -3.01 32.92
CA ASN A 309 -4.07 -4.12 32.81
C ASN A 309 -4.43 -4.46 31.35
N LEU A 310 -4.22 -3.53 30.42
CA LEU A 310 -4.24 -3.79 28.98
C LEU A 310 -3.25 -4.92 28.56
N PHE A 311 -2.19 -5.10 29.34
CA PHE A 311 -1.08 -6.01 29.07
C PHE A 311 -1.18 -7.37 29.79
N ASP A 312 -2.12 -7.54 30.72
CA ASP A 312 -2.23 -8.73 31.57
C ASP A 312 -2.41 -10.02 30.75
N ILE A 313 -1.32 -10.77 30.58
CA ILE A 313 -1.33 -12.07 29.89
C ILE A 313 -2.04 -13.09 30.80
N ARG A 314 -3.06 -13.75 30.28
CA ARG A 314 -3.76 -14.82 31.01
C ARG A 314 -2.88 -16.06 31.14
N PRO A 315 -2.74 -16.63 32.36
CA PRO A 315 -1.98 -17.87 32.57
C PRO A 315 -2.41 -19.00 31.64
N SER A 316 -1.44 -19.81 31.25
CA SER A 316 -1.63 -21.00 30.42
C SER A 316 -2.60 -21.99 31.06
N GLY A 317 -3.49 -22.57 30.25
CA GLY A 317 -4.49 -23.51 30.74
C GLY A 317 -5.51 -23.91 29.67
N ARG A 318 -6.54 -24.67 30.07
CA ARG A 318 -7.58 -25.19 29.14
C ARG A 318 -8.60 -24.14 28.67
N SER A 319 -8.36 -22.86 28.92
CA SER A 319 -9.25 -21.77 28.49
C SER A 319 -8.98 -21.39 27.03
N ARG A 320 -10.04 -21.10 26.27
CA ARG A 320 -9.90 -20.52 24.91
C ARG A 320 -9.21 -19.15 24.90
N TYR A 321 -9.02 -18.55 26.08
CA TYR A 321 -8.32 -17.28 26.32
C TYR A 321 -6.96 -17.45 27.02
N ALA A 322 -6.46 -18.67 27.19
CA ALA A 322 -5.09 -18.88 27.67
C ALA A 322 -4.08 -18.13 26.80
N ASP A 323 -3.02 -17.63 27.44
CA ASP A 323 -1.88 -16.97 26.78
C ASP A 323 -2.30 -15.73 25.96
N SER A 324 -3.41 -15.07 26.33
CA SER A 324 -3.91 -13.86 25.67
C SER A 324 -4.09 -12.73 26.66
N SER A 325 -3.65 -11.53 26.27
CA SER A 325 -3.87 -10.27 26.97
C SER A 325 -5.03 -9.48 26.34
N PRO A 326 -5.62 -8.50 27.04
CA PRO A 326 -6.56 -7.55 26.44
C PRO A 326 -6.02 -6.91 25.15
N LEU A 327 -4.74 -6.50 25.15
CA LEU A 327 -4.04 -5.93 23.99
C LEU A 327 -4.14 -6.82 22.74
N LEU A 328 -3.96 -8.13 22.87
CA LEU A 328 -4.04 -9.06 21.73
C LEU A 328 -5.42 -9.07 21.05
N TRP A 329 -6.48 -8.76 21.79
CA TRP A 329 -7.84 -8.68 21.24
C TRP A 329 -8.15 -7.33 20.59
N PHE A 330 -7.43 -6.25 20.94
CA PHE A 330 -7.39 -5.04 20.11
C PHE A 330 -6.69 -5.32 18.78
N THR A 331 -5.50 -5.93 18.81
CA THR A 331 -4.68 -6.10 17.60
C THR A 331 -5.16 -7.21 16.65
N ALA A 332 -6.05 -8.09 17.11
CA ALA A 332 -6.71 -9.09 16.26
C ALA A 332 -7.92 -8.54 15.46
N ASN A 333 -8.21 -7.23 15.50
CA ASN A 333 -9.40 -6.63 14.88
C ASN A 333 -9.12 -5.20 14.37
N PRO A 334 -9.38 -4.86 13.10
CA PRO A 334 -9.13 -3.51 12.56
C PRO A 334 -9.80 -2.37 13.34
N TYR A 335 -10.95 -2.59 13.96
CA TYR A 335 -11.59 -1.60 14.82
C TYR A 335 -10.92 -1.47 16.20
N GLY A 336 -10.31 -2.56 16.68
CA GLY A 336 -9.42 -2.53 17.85
C GLY A 336 -8.10 -1.83 17.55
N GLU A 337 -7.56 -1.96 16.34
CA GLU A 337 -6.40 -1.19 15.87
C GLU A 337 -6.69 0.31 15.81
N GLU A 338 -7.80 0.73 15.18
CA GLU A 338 -8.27 2.12 15.15
C GLU A 338 -8.40 2.70 16.57
N LEU A 339 -8.95 1.92 17.50
CA LEU A 339 -9.11 2.33 18.90
C LEU A 339 -7.77 2.36 19.67
N LEU A 340 -6.85 1.42 19.39
CA LEU A 340 -5.51 1.38 19.98
C LEU A 340 -4.65 2.57 19.52
N ILE A 341 -4.82 3.06 18.29
CA ILE A 341 -4.19 4.31 17.83
C ILE A 341 -4.64 5.48 18.71
N LYS A 342 -5.96 5.69 18.87
CA LYS A 342 -6.53 6.73 19.75
C LYS A 342 -5.98 6.62 21.19
N ILE A 343 -5.89 5.40 21.71
CA ILE A 343 -5.38 5.13 23.07
C ILE A 343 -3.91 5.55 23.20
N LEU A 344 -3.06 5.18 22.23
CA LEU A 344 -1.64 5.56 22.19
C LEU A 344 -1.42 7.05 21.82
N GLU A 345 -2.45 7.81 21.45
CA GLU A 345 -2.40 9.28 21.31
C GLU A 345 -2.68 9.99 22.64
N GLY A 346 -3.73 9.57 23.35
CA GLY A 346 -4.07 10.16 24.65
C GLY A 346 -3.16 9.69 25.80
N ASN A 347 -2.50 8.54 25.67
CA ASN A 347 -1.69 7.90 26.71
C ASN A 347 -0.43 7.22 26.10
N PRO A 348 0.62 7.98 25.78
CA PRO A 348 1.87 7.45 25.22
C PRO A 348 2.70 6.64 26.24
N ASP A 349 2.50 6.83 27.54
CA ASP A 349 3.20 6.05 28.58
C ASP A 349 2.84 4.54 28.51
N LEU A 350 1.71 4.16 27.91
CA LEU A 350 1.41 2.75 27.59
C LEU A 350 2.47 2.12 26.66
N ALA A 351 2.88 2.80 25.57
CA ALA A 351 3.92 2.28 24.69
C ALA A 351 5.29 2.22 25.39
N LYS A 352 5.59 3.21 26.23
CA LYS A 352 6.82 3.30 27.03
C LYS A 352 6.93 2.22 28.12
N ASN A 353 5.79 1.82 28.71
CA ASN A 353 5.72 0.78 29.74
C ASN A 353 5.46 -0.62 29.18
N MET A 354 5.29 -0.78 27.86
CA MET A 354 5.12 -2.09 27.22
C MET A 354 6.42 -2.91 27.29
N SER A 355 6.32 -4.15 27.78
CA SER A 355 7.46 -5.08 27.83
C SER A 355 7.60 -5.90 26.54
N VAL A 356 8.79 -6.46 26.31
CA VAL A 356 9.03 -7.36 25.17
C VAL A 356 8.20 -8.63 25.27
N GLU A 357 7.95 -9.13 26.49
CA GLU A 357 7.06 -10.27 26.74
C GLU A 357 5.64 -9.97 26.27
N VAL A 358 5.05 -8.85 26.71
CA VAL A 358 3.68 -8.44 26.33
C VAL A 358 3.50 -8.35 24.80
N LEU A 359 4.54 -7.91 24.09
CA LEU A 359 4.52 -7.80 22.64
C LEU A 359 4.76 -9.16 21.93
N CYS A 360 5.62 -10.02 22.49
CA CYS A 360 6.15 -11.22 21.82
C CYS A 360 5.62 -12.57 22.34
N HIS A 361 4.84 -12.58 23.43
CA HIS A 361 4.33 -13.80 24.06
C HIS A 361 3.48 -14.61 23.05
N PRO A 362 3.86 -15.86 22.74
CA PRO A 362 3.11 -16.70 21.82
C PRO A 362 1.95 -17.39 22.55
N ARG A 363 0.81 -17.51 21.87
CA ARG A 363 -0.26 -18.39 22.36
C ARG A 363 0.18 -19.86 22.29
N SER A 364 -0.07 -20.63 23.35
CA SER A 364 0.37 -22.03 23.43
C SER A 364 -0.33 -22.96 22.45
N SER A 365 0.23 -24.15 22.27
CA SER A 365 -0.27 -25.21 21.39
C SER A 365 -1.69 -25.67 21.67
N MET A 366 -2.15 -25.52 22.92
CA MET A 366 -3.52 -25.79 23.38
C MET A 366 -4.56 -24.87 22.72
N THR A 367 -4.14 -23.73 22.16
CA THR A 367 -5.04 -22.77 21.49
C THR A 367 -5.35 -23.13 20.03
N GLY A 368 -4.89 -24.31 19.57
CA GLY A 368 -5.25 -24.90 18.28
C GLY A 368 -4.77 -24.05 17.11
N ALA A 369 -5.68 -23.62 16.24
CA ALA A 369 -5.39 -22.75 15.10
C ALA A 369 -4.79 -21.38 15.48
N ASN A 370 -4.76 -21.01 16.77
CA ASN A 370 -4.17 -19.76 17.26
C ASN A 370 -2.76 -19.90 17.87
N GLU A 371 -2.16 -21.09 17.86
CA GLU A 371 -0.78 -21.29 18.37
C GLU A 371 0.22 -20.36 17.66
N ASN A 372 1.20 -19.85 18.41
CA ASN A 372 2.22 -18.89 17.96
C ASN A 372 1.70 -17.53 17.46
N VAL A 373 0.41 -17.23 17.62
CA VAL A 373 -0.07 -15.84 17.56
C VAL A 373 0.53 -15.05 18.72
N SER A 374 0.96 -13.82 18.47
CA SER A 374 1.43 -12.85 19.46
C SER A 374 0.92 -11.44 19.07
N VAL A 375 1.09 -10.46 19.95
CA VAL A 375 0.69 -9.07 19.63
C VAL A 375 1.52 -8.55 18.44
N LEU A 376 2.82 -8.87 18.41
CA LEU A 376 3.74 -8.57 17.31
C LEU A 376 3.27 -9.21 15.98
N TYR A 377 2.84 -10.47 16.01
CA TYR A 377 2.31 -11.16 14.82
C TYR A 377 1.05 -10.48 14.30
N CYS A 378 0.07 -10.19 15.16
CA CYS A 378 -1.19 -9.56 14.74
C CYS A 378 -0.95 -8.17 14.15
N LEU A 379 -0.13 -7.35 14.81
CA LEU A 379 0.21 -6.01 14.32
C LEU A 379 1.02 -6.04 13.01
N ALA A 380 1.93 -6.99 12.84
CA ALA A 380 2.69 -7.12 11.59
C ALA A 380 1.79 -7.48 10.40
N ALA A 381 0.71 -8.23 10.63
CA ALA A 381 -0.19 -8.74 9.59
C ALA A 381 -1.13 -7.69 8.95
N THR A 382 -1.15 -6.44 9.44
CA THR A 382 -2.01 -5.36 8.92
C THR A 382 -1.24 -4.06 8.74
N GLU A 383 -1.70 -3.19 7.83
CA GLU A 383 -1.06 -1.89 7.60
C GLU A 383 -1.23 -0.94 8.81
N ASN A 384 -2.41 -0.94 9.44
CA ASN A 384 -2.66 -0.15 10.66
C ASN A 384 -1.87 -0.70 11.85
N GLY A 385 -1.76 -2.02 11.98
CA GLY A 385 -0.90 -2.67 12.95
C GLY A 385 0.58 -2.31 12.77
N CYS A 386 1.07 -2.20 11.53
CA CYS A 386 2.42 -1.71 11.25
C CYS A 386 2.60 -0.25 11.70
N LYS A 387 1.64 0.64 11.47
CA LYS A 387 1.67 2.04 11.98
C LYS A 387 1.69 2.09 13.51
N ILE A 388 0.98 1.17 14.17
CA ILE A 388 1.00 1.01 15.63
C ILE A 388 2.39 0.53 16.11
N LEU A 389 3.02 -0.43 15.43
CA LEU A 389 4.40 -0.88 15.74
C LEU A 389 5.43 0.24 15.55
N GLU A 390 5.37 0.95 14.43
CA GLU A 390 6.22 2.12 14.15
C GLU A 390 6.12 3.16 15.27
N LYS A 391 4.90 3.49 15.70
CA LYS A 391 4.65 4.41 16.81
C LYS A 391 5.15 3.87 18.15
N ILE A 392 4.91 2.58 18.45
CA ILE A 392 5.38 1.94 19.69
C ILE A 392 6.92 1.99 19.76
N PHE A 393 7.62 1.62 18.68
CA PHE A 393 9.09 1.63 18.64
C PHE A 393 9.69 3.05 18.58
N THR A 394 8.94 4.03 18.08
CA THR A 394 9.33 5.45 18.14
C THR A 394 9.24 6.01 19.57
N ILE A 395 8.21 5.63 20.33
CA ILE A 395 8.05 6.02 21.75
C ILE A 395 8.98 5.21 22.66
N ASN A 396 9.23 3.94 22.32
CA ASN A 396 9.99 2.98 23.12
C ASN A 396 11.05 2.24 22.27
N PRO A 397 12.18 2.89 21.94
CA PRO A 397 13.24 2.26 21.16
C PRO A 397 13.95 1.11 21.92
N GLU A 398 13.90 1.11 23.26
CA GLU A 398 14.44 0.02 24.08
C GLU A 398 13.62 -1.27 23.98
N LEU A 399 12.35 -1.20 23.56
CA LEU A 399 11.53 -2.37 23.23
C LEU A 399 11.95 -2.98 21.90
N ALA A 400 12.22 -2.16 20.88
CA ALA A 400 12.72 -2.61 19.58
C ALA A 400 14.08 -3.31 19.69
N LYS A 401 14.97 -2.83 20.58
CA LYS A 401 16.26 -3.46 20.89
C LYS A 401 16.14 -4.89 21.47
N LYS A 402 15.04 -5.21 22.14
CA LYS A 402 14.88 -6.45 22.93
C LYS A 402 14.17 -7.57 22.18
N ILE A 403 13.59 -7.30 21.01
CA ILE A 403 12.98 -8.32 20.15
C ILE A 403 14.10 -9.21 19.59
N SER A 404 13.99 -10.52 19.83
CA SER A 404 14.86 -11.55 19.25
C SER A 404 14.32 -12.03 17.90
N ALA A 405 15.18 -12.62 17.06
CA ALA A 405 14.71 -13.19 15.80
C ALA A 405 13.83 -14.41 16.03
N GLU A 406 13.99 -15.16 17.12
CA GLU A 406 13.09 -16.27 17.46
C GLU A 406 11.64 -15.77 17.61
N ALA A 407 11.41 -14.67 18.33
CA ALA A 407 10.10 -14.05 18.47
C ALA A 407 9.56 -13.45 17.16
N LEU A 408 10.42 -12.82 16.38
CA LEU A 408 10.07 -12.18 15.10
C LEU A 408 9.75 -13.22 14.00
N CYS A 409 10.49 -14.34 13.99
CA CYS A 409 10.43 -15.36 12.94
C CYS A 409 9.51 -16.53 13.27
N ARG A 410 9.01 -16.64 14.52
CA ARG A 410 8.17 -17.76 15.00
C ARG A 410 7.01 -18.06 14.04
N TRP A 411 7.05 -19.23 13.40
CA TRP A 411 6.03 -19.63 12.43
C TRP A 411 4.75 -20.13 13.11
N ARG A 412 3.63 -19.88 12.44
CA ARG A 412 2.33 -20.47 12.75
C ARG A 412 2.29 -21.94 12.27
N PRO A 413 1.81 -22.91 13.08
CA PRO A 413 1.82 -24.33 12.70
C PRO A 413 0.77 -24.66 11.63
N GLU A 414 0.86 -25.84 11.00
CA GLU A 414 -0.05 -26.29 9.93
C GLU A 414 -1.54 -26.17 10.28
N LYS A 415 -1.91 -26.46 11.54
CA LYS A 415 -3.29 -26.32 12.06
C LYS A 415 -3.83 -24.87 12.06
N ALA A 416 -3.02 -23.87 11.71
CA ALA A 416 -3.46 -22.51 11.42
C ALA A 416 -4.09 -22.35 10.01
N GLY A 417 -4.08 -23.40 9.17
CA GLY A 417 -4.72 -23.39 7.85
C GLY A 417 -4.10 -22.35 6.92
N LEU A 418 -4.91 -21.42 6.41
CA LEU A 418 -4.48 -20.35 5.48
C LEU A 418 -3.45 -19.37 6.07
N ALA A 419 -3.16 -19.46 7.38
CA ALA A 419 -2.11 -18.69 8.06
C ALA A 419 -0.89 -19.55 8.46
N MET A 420 -0.82 -20.83 8.09
CA MET A 420 0.34 -21.68 8.39
C MET A 420 1.64 -21.10 7.81
N HIS A 421 2.77 -21.37 8.47
CA HIS A 421 4.12 -20.95 8.10
C HIS A 421 4.39 -19.43 8.04
N THR A 422 3.36 -18.59 8.16
CA THR A 422 3.52 -17.14 8.34
C THR A 422 4.14 -16.82 9.70
N SER A 423 4.81 -15.68 9.80
CA SER A 423 5.42 -15.12 11.01
C SER A 423 5.36 -13.58 10.96
N ALA A 424 5.69 -12.91 12.06
CA ALA A 424 5.76 -11.45 12.06
C ALA A 424 6.79 -10.93 11.04
N PHE A 425 7.95 -11.58 10.92
CA PHE A 425 8.96 -11.29 9.89
C PHE A 425 8.37 -11.31 8.48
N TYR A 426 7.68 -12.40 8.11
CA TYR A 426 7.04 -12.52 6.79
C TYR A 426 6.08 -11.35 6.53
N TRP A 427 5.17 -11.07 7.46
CA TRP A 427 4.18 -10.01 7.26
C TRP A 427 4.81 -8.61 7.15
N LEU A 428 5.87 -8.31 7.93
CA LEU A 428 6.62 -7.07 7.78
C LEU A 428 7.30 -6.94 6.40
N THR A 429 7.71 -8.05 5.76
CA THR A 429 8.26 -7.97 4.39
C THR A 429 7.20 -7.70 3.31
N CYS A 430 5.91 -7.91 3.60
CA CYS A 430 4.83 -7.87 2.61
C CYS A 430 4.27 -6.46 2.30
N THR A 431 4.53 -5.44 3.14
CA THR A 431 3.90 -4.11 2.99
C THR A 431 4.92 -2.98 3.11
N PHE A 432 4.66 -1.84 2.46
CA PHE A 432 5.58 -0.69 2.50
C PHE A 432 5.82 -0.20 3.94
N VAL A 433 4.77 -0.13 4.76
CA VAL A 433 4.86 0.26 6.18
C VAL A 433 5.58 -0.81 7.01
N GLY A 434 5.29 -2.09 6.76
CA GLY A 434 6.02 -3.21 7.38
C GLY A 434 7.53 -3.14 7.13
N LEU A 435 7.94 -2.70 5.94
CA LEU A 435 9.35 -2.46 5.61
C LEU A 435 9.94 -1.22 6.32
N GLU A 436 9.16 -0.23 6.80
CA GLU A 436 9.68 0.78 7.74
C GLU A 436 9.89 0.17 9.12
N VAL A 437 8.89 -0.56 9.64
CA VAL A 437 8.98 -1.23 10.94
C VAL A 437 10.17 -2.19 10.98
N LEU A 438 10.39 -2.99 9.93
CA LEU A 438 11.56 -3.87 9.81
C LEU A 438 12.88 -3.08 9.72
N SER A 439 12.89 -1.91 9.07
CA SER A 439 14.06 -1.02 9.03
C SER A 439 14.38 -0.41 10.40
N ILE A 440 13.35 -0.08 11.19
CA ILE A 440 13.47 0.38 12.59
C ILE A 440 14.02 -0.75 13.46
N LEU A 441 13.44 -1.95 13.39
CA LEU A 441 13.90 -3.13 14.14
C LEU A 441 15.37 -3.44 13.85
N LEU A 442 15.74 -3.59 12.57
CA LEU A 442 17.14 -3.86 12.16
C LEU A 442 18.10 -2.70 12.45
N LYS A 443 17.61 -1.50 12.78
CA LYS A 443 18.43 -0.35 13.21
C LYS A 443 18.58 -0.30 14.74
N ALA A 444 17.55 -0.70 15.49
CA ALA A 444 17.56 -0.77 16.95
C ALA A 444 18.32 -2.00 17.45
N ASN A 445 18.03 -3.19 16.90
CA ASN A 445 18.75 -4.43 17.12
C ASN A 445 19.42 -4.89 15.81
N PRO A 446 20.72 -4.59 15.60
CA PRO A 446 21.47 -5.08 14.44
C PRO A 446 21.62 -6.61 14.41
N ASP A 447 21.66 -7.27 15.57
CA ASP A 447 21.93 -8.72 15.68
C ASP A 447 20.78 -9.59 15.18
N LEU A 448 19.56 -9.04 15.06
CA LEU A 448 18.47 -9.64 14.30
C LEU A 448 18.90 -10.10 12.90
N ALA A 449 19.79 -9.35 12.22
CA ALA A 449 20.28 -9.76 10.91
C ALA A 449 21.20 -10.99 10.95
N ASN A 450 21.92 -11.20 12.07
CA ASN A 450 22.77 -12.37 12.32
C ASN A 450 21.94 -13.60 12.72
N GLU A 451 20.82 -13.40 13.44
CA GLU A 451 19.95 -14.47 13.92
C GLU A 451 18.91 -14.95 12.88
N ILE A 452 18.51 -14.12 11.91
CA ILE A 452 17.62 -14.55 10.82
C ILE A 452 18.34 -15.61 9.96
N SER A 453 17.72 -16.78 9.82
CA SER A 453 18.22 -17.90 8.98
C SER A 453 17.73 -17.83 7.53
N ALA A 454 18.45 -18.45 6.59
CA ALA A 454 17.97 -18.53 5.22
C ALA A 454 16.70 -19.39 5.10
N LYS A 455 16.54 -20.39 5.97
CA LYS A 455 15.29 -21.18 6.06
C LYS A 455 14.08 -20.28 6.36
N THR A 456 14.21 -19.28 7.24
CA THR A 456 13.15 -18.29 7.49
C THR A 456 12.93 -17.38 6.28
N LEU A 457 14.01 -16.99 5.61
CA LEU A 457 13.98 -16.07 4.48
C LEU A 457 13.29 -16.72 3.26
N CYS A 458 13.59 -17.99 2.98
CA CYS A 458 13.14 -18.72 1.80
C CYS A 458 11.83 -19.50 1.98
N LEU A 459 11.31 -19.66 3.20
CA LEU A 459 10.11 -20.49 3.47
C LEU A 459 8.90 -20.07 2.62
N VAL A 460 8.51 -20.95 1.70
CA VAL A 460 7.39 -20.78 0.76
C VAL A 460 6.04 -21.10 1.42
N LEU A 461 5.06 -20.22 1.24
CA LEU A 461 3.71 -20.38 1.77
C LEU A 461 2.76 -21.16 0.84
N THR A 462 2.96 -22.46 0.70
CA THR A 462 2.23 -23.33 -0.25
C THR A 462 0.71 -23.50 -0.01
N LYS A 463 0.16 -23.04 1.12
CA LYS A 463 -1.28 -23.12 1.45
C LYS A 463 -1.84 -21.84 2.07
N ALA A 464 -1.35 -20.67 1.64
CA ALA A 464 -1.82 -19.37 2.14
C ALA A 464 -3.03 -18.81 1.35
N LEU A 465 -3.49 -17.61 1.74
CA LEU A 465 -4.46 -16.82 0.97
C LEU A 465 -3.96 -16.60 -0.47
N PRO A 466 -4.84 -16.46 -1.49
CA PRO A 466 -4.41 -16.38 -2.90
C PRO A 466 -3.45 -15.24 -3.28
N LEU A 467 -3.34 -14.17 -2.47
CA LEU A 467 -2.36 -13.10 -2.68
C LEU A 467 -0.95 -13.43 -2.13
N HIS A 468 -0.88 -14.42 -1.23
CA HIS A 468 0.29 -14.80 -0.43
C HIS A 468 0.79 -16.22 -0.70
N VAL A 469 -0.01 -17.05 -1.38
CA VAL A 469 0.42 -18.39 -1.79
C VAL A 469 1.68 -18.29 -2.63
N ASP A 470 2.63 -19.18 -2.37
CA ASP A 470 3.94 -19.25 -3.02
C ASP A 470 4.86 -18.03 -2.84
N ASN A 471 4.52 -17.10 -1.95
CA ASN A 471 5.48 -16.09 -1.50
C ASN A 471 6.41 -16.68 -0.43
N SER A 472 7.65 -16.22 -0.41
CA SER A 472 8.58 -16.28 0.72
C SER A 472 8.94 -14.86 1.18
N ALA A 473 9.58 -14.72 2.34
CA ALA A 473 10.05 -13.40 2.79
C ALA A 473 11.14 -12.83 1.85
N LEU A 474 11.95 -13.71 1.25
CA LEU A 474 12.94 -13.36 0.22
C LEU A 474 12.25 -12.78 -1.03
N TYR A 475 11.19 -13.42 -1.51
CA TYR A 475 10.37 -12.93 -2.62
C TYR A 475 9.79 -11.54 -2.33
N CYS A 476 9.18 -11.35 -1.16
CA CYS A 476 8.59 -10.06 -0.78
C CYS A 476 9.64 -8.93 -0.65
N LEU A 477 10.83 -9.24 -0.15
CA LEU A 477 11.95 -8.29 -0.13
C LEU A 477 12.49 -7.97 -1.54
N ALA A 478 12.68 -8.98 -2.40
CA ALA A 478 13.14 -8.79 -3.78
C ALA A 478 12.15 -7.97 -4.64
N SER A 479 10.86 -8.07 -4.35
CA SER A 479 9.77 -7.41 -5.08
C SER A 479 9.70 -5.87 -4.93
N SER A 480 10.63 -5.22 -4.19
CA SER A 480 10.64 -3.76 -4.07
C SER A 480 12.04 -3.18 -3.86
N SER A 481 12.31 -1.97 -4.34
CA SER A 481 13.60 -1.29 -4.16
C SER A 481 13.97 -1.08 -2.68
N LYS A 482 12.98 -0.88 -1.80
CA LYS A 482 13.17 -0.79 -0.35
C LYS A 482 13.45 -2.15 0.30
N GLY A 483 12.73 -3.19 -0.10
CA GLY A 483 13.01 -4.56 0.33
C GLY A 483 14.40 -5.02 -0.13
N CYS A 484 14.82 -4.67 -1.35
CA CYS A 484 16.18 -4.89 -1.85
C CYS A 484 17.25 -4.16 -1.02
N LYS A 485 17.00 -2.95 -0.50
CA LYS A 485 17.91 -2.27 0.43
C LYS A 485 18.02 -3.00 1.78
N ILE A 486 16.91 -3.51 2.30
CA ILE A 486 16.89 -4.33 3.53
C ILE A 486 17.62 -5.66 3.30
N LEU A 487 17.36 -6.35 2.18
CA LEU A 487 18.01 -7.60 1.81
C LEU A 487 19.53 -7.42 1.61
N LYS A 488 19.97 -6.35 0.96
CA LYS A 488 21.40 -5.97 0.87
C LYS A 488 22.03 -5.76 2.25
N LYS A 489 21.30 -5.21 3.22
CA LYS A 489 21.77 -5.09 4.61
C LYS A 489 21.86 -6.46 5.29
N LEU A 490 20.81 -7.30 5.17
CA LEU A 490 20.81 -8.65 5.74
C LEU A 490 21.99 -9.48 5.21
N LEU A 491 22.18 -9.56 3.88
CA LEU A 491 23.28 -10.29 3.25
C LEU A 491 24.67 -9.71 3.57
N LYS A 492 24.78 -8.40 3.82
CA LYS A 492 26.04 -7.76 4.25
C LYS A 492 26.39 -8.08 5.71
N THR A 493 25.41 -8.06 6.60
CA THR A 493 25.63 -8.33 8.03
C THR A 493 25.79 -9.82 8.29
N ASN A 494 25.01 -10.67 7.60
CA ASN A 494 25.05 -12.11 7.72
C ASN A 494 25.29 -12.79 6.36
N PRO A 495 26.55 -12.94 5.92
CA PRO A 495 26.88 -13.61 4.67
C PRO A 495 26.45 -15.08 4.58
N LYS A 496 26.18 -15.76 5.70
CA LYS A 496 25.74 -17.16 5.71
C LYS A 496 24.39 -17.34 4.99
N LEU A 497 23.54 -16.31 5.02
CA LEU A 497 22.31 -16.27 4.24
C LEU A 497 22.55 -16.55 2.76
N ALA A 498 23.64 -16.02 2.18
CA ALA A 498 23.94 -16.23 0.76
C ALA A 498 24.46 -17.65 0.47
N SER A 499 25.20 -18.28 1.38
CA SER A 499 25.64 -19.68 1.26
C SER A 499 24.54 -20.71 1.54
N GLU A 500 23.45 -20.32 2.21
CA GLU A 500 22.32 -21.20 2.52
C GLU A 500 21.15 -21.06 1.52
N ILE A 501 21.07 -19.98 0.74
CA ILE A 501 20.11 -19.83 -0.38
C ILE A 501 20.52 -20.79 -1.51
N SER A 502 19.61 -21.65 -1.96
CA SER A 502 19.83 -22.60 -3.05
C SER A 502 19.35 -22.09 -4.41
N ALA A 503 19.74 -22.75 -5.50
CA ALA A 503 19.15 -22.49 -6.82
C ALA A 503 17.64 -22.76 -6.83
N HIS A 504 17.16 -23.80 -6.11
CA HIS A 504 15.73 -24.09 -5.98
C HIS A 504 14.96 -22.89 -5.38
N ASP A 505 15.50 -22.23 -4.35
CA ASP A 505 14.85 -21.05 -3.74
C ASP A 505 14.75 -19.86 -4.72
N LEU A 506 15.68 -19.74 -5.67
CA LEU A 506 15.65 -18.72 -6.72
C LEU A 506 14.71 -19.11 -7.88
N CYS A 507 14.80 -20.34 -8.37
CA CYS A 507 14.04 -20.83 -9.50
C CYS A 507 12.57 -21.10 -9.17
N PHE A 508 12.21 -21.28 -7.90
CA PHE A 508 10.87 -21.66 -7.47
C PHE A 508 9.77 -20.78 -8.12
N ILE A 509 8.90 -21.44 -8.88
CA ILE A 509 7.88 -20.82 -9.73
C ILE A 509 6.57 -20.71 -8.95
N ARG A 510 5.99 -19.50 -8.86
CA ARG A 510 4.67 -19.34 -8.22
C ARG A 510 3.56 -19.99 -9.05
N SER A 511 2.71 -20.79 -8.40
CA SER A 511 1.64 -21.58 -9.03
C SER A 511 0.54 -20.74 -9.68
N SER A 512 -0.42 -21.41 -10.33
CA SER A 512 -1.57 -20.74 -10.96
C SER A 512 -2.49 -20.05 -9.95
N GLU A 513 -2.47 -20.54 -8.71
CA GLU A 513 -3.28 -20.17 -7.55
C GLU A 513 -2.87 -18.80 -6.97
N ALA A 514 -1.62 -18.38 -7.22
CA ALA A 514 -1.09 -17.05 -6.91
C ALA A 514 -1.87 -15.89 -7.54
N LYS A 515 -2.55 -16.15 -8.68
CA LYS A 515 -3.28 -15.18 -9.52
C LYS A 515 -2.40 -14.04 -10.04
N LEU A 516 -2.02 -13.11 -9.16
CA LEU A 516 -1.03 -12.07 -9.42
C LEU A 516 0.37 -12.68 -9.40
N ASN A 517 1.16 -12.42 -10.43
CA ASN A 517 2.52 -12.93 -10.59
C ASN A 517 2.60 -14.48 -10.56
N ALA A 518 1.56 -15.16 -11.06
CA ALA A 518 1.63 -16.59 -11.36
C ALA A 518 2.64 -16.85 -12.50
N GLY A 519 3.43 -17.90 -12.40
CA GLY A 519 4.53 -18.19 -13.33
C GLY A 519 5.76 -17.31 -13.17
N ILE A 520 5.83 -16.47 -12.13
CA ILE A 520 7.02 -15.65 -11.82
C ILE A 520 7.87 -16.36 -10.77
N SER A 521 9.18 -16.45 -11.02
CA SER A 521 10.18 -16.95 -10.06
C SER A 521 10.92 -15.81 -9.35
N LEU A 522 11.63 -16.13 -8.27
CA LEU A 522 12.49 -15.13 -7.60
C LEU A 522 13.69 -14.73 -8.48
N LEU A 523 14.22 -15.68 -9.28
CA LEU A 523 15.25 -15.44 -10.28
C LEU A 523 14.81 -14.35 -11.26
N TYR A 524 13.58 -14.44 -11.79
CA TYR A 524 12.99 -13.39 -12.64
C TYR A 524 13.05 -12.01 -11.96
N ILE A 525 12.54 -11.90 -10.73
CA ILE A 525 12.45 -10.62 -10.00
C ILE A 525 13.82 -9.99 -9.76
N PHE A 526 14.85 -10.80 -9.48
CA PHE A 526 16.20 -10.29 -9.39
C PHE A 526 16.73 -9.79 -10.75
N THR A 527 16.50 -10.53 -11.83
CA THR A 527 16.97 -10.13 -13.18
C THR A 527 16.27 -8.89 -13.73
N ALA A 528 14.98 -8.72 -13.40
CA ALA A 528 14.13 -7.62 -13.87
C ALA A 528 14.41 -6.25 -13.20
N SER A 529 15.42 -6.14 -12.33
CA SER A 529 15.77 -4.85 -11.71
C SER A 529 17.29 -4.65 -11.52
N PRO A 530 17.84 -3.44 -11.75
CA PRO A 530 19.27 -3.18 -11.50
C PRO A 530 19.68 -3.32 -10.03
N ASP A 531 18.74 -3.20 -9.08
CA ASP A 531 19.01 -3.45 -7.66
C ASP A 531 19.02 -4.96 -7.35
N GLY A 532 18.16 -5.74 -8.00
CA GLY A 532 18.09 -7.19 -7.93
C GLY A 532 19.30 -7.88 -8.58
N CYS A 533 19.74 -7.45 -9.77
CA CYS A 533 20.94 -8.00 -10.42
C CYS A 533 22.20 -7.85 -9.54
N LYS A 534 22.30 -6.74 -8.79
CA LYS A 534 23.38 -6.53 -7.81
C LYS A 534 23.28 -7.46 -6.59
N ILE A 535 22.08 -7.87 -6.19
CA ILE A 535 21.87 -8.89 -5.14
C ILE A 535 22.24 -10.26 -5.68
N LEU A 536 21.70 -10.63 -6.85
CA LEU A 536 21.96 -11.92 -7.50
C LEU A 536 23.45 -12.12 -7.81
N SER A 537 24.14 -11.12 -8.36
CA SER A 537 25.61 -11.17 -8.53
C SER A 537 26.31 -11.51 -7.21
N LYS A 538 25.86 -10.91 -6.09
CA LYS A 538 26.45 -11.12 -4.77
C LYS A 538 26.10 -12.47 -4.14
N LEU A 539 24.90 -12.99 -4.37
CA LEU A 539 24.56 -14.38 -4.05
C LEU A 539 25.51 -15.33 -4.80
N LEU A 540 25.63 -15.18 -6.11
CA LEU A 540 26.54 -15.99 -6.94
C LEU A 540 28.04 -15.75 -6.67
N GLU A 541 28.42 -14.71 -5.91
CA GLU A 541 29.81 -14.47 -5.46
C GLU A 541 30.13 -15.23 -4.16
N ILE A 542 29.14 -15.44 -3.30
CA ILE A 542 29.30 -16.12 -2.01
C ILE A 542 28.96 -17.62 -2.15
N ASN A 543 28.01 -17.95 -3.02
CA ASN A 543 27.57 -19.29 -3.33
C ASN A 543 27.62 -19.53 -4.85
N PRO A 544 28.77 -19.97 -5.39
CA PRO A 544 28.90 -20.27 -6.82
C PRO A 544 28.19 -21.56 -7.23
N ASP A 545 27.84 -22.44 -6.29
CA ASP A 545 27.18 -23.72 -6.59
C ASP A 545 25.76 -23.52 -7.13
N ILE A 546 25.09 -22.41 -6.77
CA ILE A 546 23.85 -21.95 -7.40
C ILE A 546 23.94 -21.94 -8.94
N ILE A 547 25.10 -21.64 -9.52
CA ILE A 547 25.30 -21.57 -10.99
C ILE A 547 25.28 -22.97 -11.64
N LYS A 548 25.60 -24.02 -10.88
CA LYS A 548 25.60 -25.42 -11.34
C LYS A 548 24.18 -26.00 -11.37
N ASP A 549 23.36 -25.59 -10.40
CA ASP A 549 22.01 -26.12 -10.19
C ASP A 549 20.91 -25.34 -10.95
N ILE A 550 21.20 -24.10 -11.40
CA ILE A 550 20.36 -23.40 -12.39
C ILE A 550 20.50 -24.09 -13.75
N ASN A 551 19.37 -24.58 -14.27
CA ASN A 551 19.26 -25.20 -15.60
C ASN A 551 18.67 -24.22 -16.64
N ALA A 552 18.74 -24.58 -17.92
CA ALA A 552 18.27 -23.72 -19.00
C ALA A 552 16.76 -23.48 -19.02
N HIS A 553 15.95 -24.44 -18.54
CA HIS A 553 14.49 -24.30 -18.49
C HIS A 553 14.09 -23.16 -17.53
N ASP A 554 14.72 -23.07 -16.36
CA ASP A 554 14.44 -22.00 -15.38
C ASP A 554 14.83 -20.60 -15.89
N LEU A 555 15.84 -20.51 -16.75
CA LEU A 555 16.22 -19.26 -17.43
C LEU A 555 15.27 -18.90 -18.59
N CYS A 556 14.82 -19.89 -19.36
CA CYS A 556 13.93 -19.71 -20.50
C CYS A 556 12.44 -19.57 -20.12
N LEU A 557 12.06 -19.92 -18.89
CA LEU A 557 10.67 -19.87 -18.41
C LEU A 557 10.05 -18.48 -18.59
N ARG A 558 8.97 -18.41 -19.39
CA ARG A 558 8.18 -17.19 -19.57
C ARG A 558 7.23 -16.95 -18.40
N CYS A 559 7.11 -15.70 -17.99
CA CYS A 559 6.03 -15.21 -17.13
C CYS A 559 4.66 -15.48 -17.78
N SER A 560 3.66 -15.82 -16.95
CA SER A 560 2.32 -16.15 -17.42
C SER A 560 1.64 -14.97 -18.11
N LEU A 561 0.70 -15.24 -19.02
CA LEU A 561 -0.19 -14.23 -19.61
C LEU A 561 -0.98 -13.41 -18.56
N LYS A 562 -1.09 -13.92 -17.32
CA LYS A 562 -1.68 -13.22 -16.17
C LYS A 562 -0.77 -12.16 -15.54
N ALA A 563 0.46 -11.98 -16.04
CA ALA A 563 1.41 -10.95 -15.59
C ALA A 563 1.25 -9.61 -16.34
N GLU A 564 0.20 -9.47 -17.16
CA GLU A 564 -0.16 -8.27 -17.95
C GLU A 564 1.04 -7.69 -18.73
N ASP A 565 1.63 -6.59 -18.26
CA ASP A 565 2.71 -5.87 -18.96
C ASP A 565 4.00 -6.69 -19.14
N ASN A 566 4.22 -7.74 -18.32
CA ASN A 566 5.39 -8.64 -18.40
C ASN A 566 5.06 -10.02 -19.01
N ALA A 567 3.94 -10.16 -19.72
CA ALA A 567 3.63 -11.41 -20.41
C ALA A 567 4.74 -11.76 -21.43
N TYR A 568 5.16 -13.03 -21.43
CA TYR A 568 6.25 -13.60 -22.25
C TYR A 568 7.69 -13.33 -21.82
N ASP A 569 7.97 -12.37 -20.93
CA ASP A 569 9.33 -12.13 -20.42
C ASP A 569 9.86 -13.33 -19.63
N SER A 570 11.17 -13.58 -19.73
CA SER A 570 11.88 -14.65 -19.00
C SER A 570 13.11 -14.09 -18.27
N PRO A 571 13.67 -14.80 -17.26
CA PRO A 571 14.92 -14.39 -16.63
C PRO A 571 16.07 -14.19 -17.62
N LEU A 572 16.17 -15.04 -18.65
CA LEU A 572 17.16 -14.90 -19.73
C LEU A 572 17.00 -13.59 -20.52
N TYR A 573 15.76 -13.23 -20.89
CA TYR A 573 15.47 -11.98 -21.57
C TYR A 573 15.84 -10.76 -20.71
N GLN A 574 15.38 -10.76 -19.45
CA GLN A 574 15.67 -9.69 -18.48
C GLN A 574 17.16 -9.54 -18.20
N LEU A 575 17.92 -10.64 -18.12
CA LEU A 575 19.39 -10.63 -18.04
C LEU A 575 20.07 -9.93 -19.22
N ILE A 576 19.50 -9.96 -20.42
CA ILE A 576 20.15 -9.47 -21.65
C ILE A 576 19.78 -8.03 -21.97
N ILE A 577 18.57 -7.57 -21.61
CA ILE A 577 18.19 -6.16 -21.76
C ILE A 577 18.75 -5.26 -20.65
N ASN A 578 18.98 -5.80 -19.45
CA ASN A 578 19.45 -5.05 -18.28
C ASN A 578 21.00 -4.94 -18.26
N PRO A 579 21.61 -3.74 -18.23
CA PRO A 579 23.08 -3.60 -18.20
C PRO A 579 23.79 -4.19 -16.96
N ASP A 580 23.09 -4.27 -15.81
CA ASP A 580 23.60 -5.04 -14.66
C ASP A 580 23.24 -6.53 -14.77
N GLY A 581 22.15 -6.86 -15.46
CA GLY A 581 21.80 -8.23 -15.84
C GLY A 581 22.89 -8.88 -16.69
N ARG A 582 23.44 -8.15 -17.68
CA ARG A 582 24.51 -8.64 -18.58
C ARG A 582 25.77 -9.10 -17.84
N LYS A 583 26.03 -8.56 -16.63
CA LYS A 583 27.13 -8.98 -15.77
C LYS A 583 26.84 -10.34 -15.12
N VAL A 584 25.60 -10.54 -14.67
CA VAL A 584 25.10 -11.82 -14.14
C VAL A 584 25.02 -12.87 -15.25
N PHE A 585 24.54 -12.50 -16.45
CA PHE A 585 24.51 -13.34 -17.66
C PHE A 585 25.89 -13.90 -17.98
N ASN A 586 26.88 -13.02 -18.20
CA ASN A 586 28.26 -13.42 -18.45
C ASN A 586 28.81 -14.32 -17.34
N LYS A 587 28.47 -14.03 -16.08
CA LYS A 587 28.91 -14.85 -14.94
C LYS A 587 28.29 -16.25 -14.94
N LEU A 588 26.98 -16.38 -15.20
CA LEU A 588 26.30 -17.68 -15.29
C LEU A 588 26.95 -18.55 -16.37
N PHE A 589 26.94 -18.10 -17.62
CA PHE A 589 27.42 -18.88 -18.77
C PHE A 589 28.95 -19.08 -18.80
N THR A 590 29.74 -18.27 -18.09
CA THR A 590 31.19 -18.53 -17.92
C THR A 590 31.48 -19.60 -16.86
N ASN A 591 30.65 -19.71 -15.81
CA ASN A 591 30.87 -20.69 -14.73
C ASN A 591 30.09 -22.00 -14.94
N ASN A 592 29.08 -22.01 -15.80
CA ASN A 592 28.41 -23.21 -16.30
C ASN A 592 28.27 -23.15 -17.84
N PRO A 593 29.30 -23.58 -18.61
CA PRO A 593 29.26 -23.59 -20.07
C PRO A 593 28.17 -24.48 -20.68
N LYS A 594 27.81 -25.60 -20.04
CA LYS A 594 26.76 -26.52 -20.52
C LYS A 594 25.40 -25.82 -20.69
N LEU A 595 25.15 -24.86 -19.80
CA LEU A 595 23.96 -24.02 -19.82
C LEU A 595 23.78 -23.28 -21.15
N ILE A 596 24.87 -22.98 -21.89
CA ILE A 596 24.79 -22.35 -23.22
C ILE A 596 24.08 -23.29 -24.20
N ASP A 597 24.57 -24.53 -24.32
CA ASP A 597 24.08 -25.52 -25.28
C ASP A 597 22.63 -25.94 -24.94
N GLU A 598 22.36 -26.18 -23.65
CA GLU A 598 21.00 -26.44 -23.13
C GLU A 598 20.04 -25.26 -23.39
N THR A 599 20.53 -24.02 -23.26
CA THR A 599 19.71 -22.83 -23.56
C THR A 599 19.42 -22.75 -25.04
N LEU A 600 20.44 -22.85 -25.91
CA LEU A 600 20.27 -22.80 -27.36
C LEU A 600 19.28 -23.86 -27.86
N ASP A 601 19.36 -25.10 -27.35
CA ASP A 601 18.42 -26.19 -27.66
C ASP A 601 16.96 -25.85 -27.30
N ILE A 602 16.71 -25.17 -26.18
CA ILE A 602 15.38 -24.69 -25.80
C ILE A 602 14.93 -23.52 -26.68
N LEU A 603 15.82 -22.58 -27.01
CA LEU A 603 15.50 -21.45 -27.88
C LEU A 603 15.10 -21.93 -29.28
N GLU A 604 15.90 -22.82 -29.89
CA GLU A 604 15.64 -23.39 -31.22
C GLU A 604 14.34 -24.22 -31.27
N LYS A 605 13.92 -24.84 -30.16
CA LYS A 605 12.62 -25.53 -30.05
C LYS A 605 11.45 -24.61 -29.76
N THR A 606 11.68 -23.36 -29.33
CA THR A 606 10.62 -22.38 -29.01
C THR A 606 10.44 -21.37 -30.14
N ASP A 607 10.08 -21.91 -31.31
CA ASP A 607 9.92 -21.29 -32.66
C ASP A 607 8.94 -20.08 -32.78
N ASN A 608 8.58 -19.44 -31.66
CA ASN A 608 7.62 -18.33 -31.55
C ASN A 608 8.00 -17.37 -30.39
N MET A 609 9.25 -16.88 -30.37
CA MET A 609 9.80 -15.97 -29.36
C MET A 609 10.19 -14.62 -29.99
N LEU A 610 9.28 -13.64 -29.97
CA LEU A 610 9.57 -12.28 -30.46
C LEU A 610 10.76 -11.67 -29.71
N GLY A 611 11.78 -11.22 -30.45
CA GLY A 611 12.98 -10.57 -29.91
C GLY A 611 14.14 -11.49 -29.53
N GLN A 612 14.09 -12.79 -29.84
CA GLN A 612 15.15 -13.73 -29.46
C GLN A 612 16.45 -13.67 -30.28
N ASP A 613 16.46 -13.06 -31.47
CA ASP A 613 17.66 -13.00 -32.32
C ASP A 613 18.88 -12.45 -31.56
N GLY A 614 18.68 -11.39 -30.77
CA GLY A 614 19.73 -10.80 -29.93
C GLY A 614 20.20 -11.72 -28.78
N ILE A 615 19.32 -12.58 -28.25
CA ILE A 615 19.68 -13.59 -27.23
C ILE A 615 20.55 -14.67 -27.85
N PHE A 616 20.13 -15.18 -29.01
CA PHE A 616 20.79 -16.24 -29.75
C PHE A 616 22.19 -15.81 -30.23
N ILE A 617 22.32 -14.56 -30.72
CA ILE A 617 23.60 -13.95 -31.11
C ILE A 617 24.55 -13.82 -29.91
N GLU A 618 24.08 -13.29 -28.76
CA GLU A 618 24.94 -13.13 -27.57
C GLU A 618 25.40 -14.48 -27.00
N LEU A 619 24.54 -15.51 -27.00
CA LEU A 619 24.91 -16.86 -26.57
C LEU A 619 25.95 -17.50 -27.50
N LYS A 620 25.75 -17.45 -28.83
CA LYS A 620 26.74 -17.96 -29.79
C LYS A 620 28.07 -17.19 -29.70
N LEU A 621 28.02 -15.88 -29.47
CA LEU A 621 29.22 -15.07 -29.24
C LEU A 621 29.98 -15.45 -27.96
N ILE A 622 29.32 -15.95 -26.91
CA ILE A 622 29.99 -16.53 -25.73
C ILE A 622 30.56 -17.91 -26.08
N GLN A 623 29.79 -18.78 -26.76
CA GLN A 623 30.23 -20.11 -27.18
C GLN A 623 31.51 -20.04 -28.04
N GLU A 624 31.56 -19.12 -29.01
CA GLU A 624 32.73 -18.86 -29.84
C GLU A 624 33.95 -18.37 -29.03
N LYS A 625 33.75 -17.46 -28.06
CA LYS A 625 34.82 -16.97 -27.18
C LYS A 625 35.38 -18.09 -26.29
N GLN A 626 34.54 -18.96 -25.76
CA GLN A 626 34.97 -20.12 -24.98
C GLN A 626 35.72 -21.14 -25.85
N ALA A 627 35.21 -21.44 -27.05
CA ALA A 627 35.89 -22.29 -28.03
C ALA A 627 37.21 -21.69 -28.54
N ALA A 628 37.36 -20.37 -28.56
CA ALA A 628 38.63 -19.69 -28.86
C ALA A 628 39.62 -19.80 -27.68
N LEU A 629 39.15 -19.59 -26.44
CA LEU A 629 39.98 -19.70 -25.23
C LEU A 629 40.50 -21.12 -24.99
N ALA A 630 39.68 -22.14 -25.25
CA ALA A 630 40.09 -23.54 -25.19
C ALA A 630 41.16 -23.89 -26.25
N ARG A 631 41.11 -23.23 -27.43
CA ARG A 631 42.13 -23.38 -28.48
C ARG A 631 43.46 -22.68 -28.15
N THR A 632 43.46 -21.62 -27.34
CA THR A 632 44.70 -20.91 -26.96
C THR A 632 45.35 -21.44 -25.68
N ASN A 633 44.60 -22.08 -24.78
CA ASN A 633 45.12 -22.72 -23.57
C ASN A 633 44.74 -24.21 -23.45
N PRO A 634 45.25 -25.10 -24.33
CA PRO A 634 44.92 -26.53 -24.30
C PRO A 634 45.39 -27.25 -23.03
N HIS A 635 46.36 -26.71 -22.29
CA HIS A 635 46.92 -27.34 -21.09
C HIS A 635 46.16 -27.05 -19.78
N THR A 636 45.20 -26.11 -19.77
CA THR A 636 44.45 -25.73 -18.54
C THR A 636 43.02 -26.25 -18.50
N PHE A 637 42.60 -27.05 -19.50
CA PHE A 637 41.21 -27.48 -19.68
C PHE A 637 41.00 -29.00 -19.63
N PHE A 638 41.96 -29.75 -19.09
CA PHE A 638 41.70 -31.13 -18.65
C PHE A 638 40.83 -31.10 -17.38
N PRO A 639 39.64 -31.72 -17.36
CA PRO A 639 38.93 -31.95 -16.11
C PRO A 639 39.76 -32.89 -15.23
N PRO A 640 39.69 -32.77 -13.88
CA PRO A 640 40.32 -33.76 -13.01
C PRO A 640 39.67 -35.12 -13.22
N ASN A 641 40.45 -36.11 -13.67
CA ASN A 641 39.96 -37.48 -13.86
C ASN A 641 39.40 -38.03 -12.54
N SER A 642 38.10 -38.33 -12.52
CA SER A 642 37.39 -38.92 -11.38
C SER A 642 37.68 -40.41 -11.15
N ASP A 643 38.36 -41.06 -12.10
CA ASP A 643 38.39 -42.52 -12.24
C ASP A 643 39.81 -43.11 -12.17
N THR A 644 40.47 -42.94 -11.02
CA THR A 644 41.61 -43.80 -10.62
C THR A 644 41.44 -44.28 -9.19
N ASN A 645 40.33 -44.95 -8.90
CA ASN A 645 40.11 -45.67 -7.65
C ASN A 645 40.84 -47.04 -7.70
N THR A 646 42.16 -47.00 -7.89
CA THR A 646 43.02 -48.18 -8.03
C THR A 646 43.46 -48.64 -6.65
N THR A 647 42.93 -49.77 -6.19
CA THR A 647 43.31 -50.40 -4.92
C THR A 647 44.81 -50.71 -4.90
N ILE A 648 45.54 -50.13 -3.94
CA ILE A 648 46.92 -50.52 -3.62
C ILE A 648 46.87 -51.39 -2.37
N GLU A 649 47.13 -52.69 -2.54
CA GLU A 649 47.34 -53.60 -1.41
C GLU A 649 48.71 -53.36 -0.77
N PRO A 650 48.83 -53.45 0.58
CA PRO A 650 50.08 -53.21 1.29
C PRO A 650 50.98 -54.46 1.27
N CYS A 651 51.79 -54.60 0.23
CA CYS A 651 52.83 -55.65 0.19
C CYS A 651 54.03 -55.25 1.06
N ILE A 652 54.18 -55.92 2.20
CA ILE A 652 55.34 -55.81 3.10
C ILE A 652 56.34 -56.91 2.73
N GLU A 653 57.57 -56.57 2.31
CA GLU A 653 58.80 -57.20 2.89
C GLU A 653 60.16 -56.62 2.42
N SER A 654 61.08 -56.59 3.38
CA SER A 654 62.55 -56.75 3.30
C SER A 654 63.42 -56.10 2.19
N ALA A 655 64.12 -55.02 2.60
CA ALA A 655 65.58 -54.98 2.84
C ALA A 655 66.65 -54.90 1.70
N LYS A 656 67.81 -54.38 2.14
CA LYS A 656 69.18 -54.37 1.56
C LYS A 656 69.54 -53.29 0.52
N LEU A 657 70.37 -52.35 0.99
CA LEU A 657 71.68 -51.97 0.43
C LEU A 657 71.86 -52.08 -1.11
N THR A 658 72.08 -50.96 -1.77
CA THR A 658 73.44 -50.40 -1.90
C THR A 658 73.37 -48.87 -1.86
#